data_AF-A0A928XT82-F1
#
_entry.id   AF-A0A928XT82-F1
#
_cell.length_a   1.000
_cell.length_b   1.000
_cell.length_c   1.000
_cell.angle_alpha   90.00
_cell.angle_beta   90.00
_cell.angle_gamma   90.00
#
_symmetry.space_group_name_H-M   'P 1'
#
loop_
_entity.id
_entity.type
_entity.pdbx_description
1 polymer ?
#
loop_
_entity_poly.entity_id
_entity_poly.type
_entity_poly.pdbx_seq_one_letter_code
_entity_poly.pdbx_strand_id
1 'polypeptide(L)'
;MQGRAPLFAISLSLIGCGSDAEAPRQKTACDDFGFSDRGEVRSFVVGHRQTLADAESYASFEASYRRHLDAIEPCLSDKRPNLIVFPENAALGAFVLGSRAKAARAKQTSLEAFVTVLDAYSDQYVHYKTEHPTLTLRRHLLLALTDVTWRAFSETFGGIARDHGVWVMANADVAPAKSTTDPALVKALGDPEAADPSVAFVPSVPNAYNSAYLFDPNGEVAGRVDKVFLVDSEEADLELVNGAFAEMPVLETPFGRIGVATSRDAFYPPFMQRLEDLEADLVVQPEAFSGWTVEQEPGDWLPDVFLSSGWLHTQKHAGFRHSLNPVFTGNFFDLLFDGQAHITERARPKAGLGAYVGQDPLPGFLRVGPWVEPDPGLAAPERSLAERREKLRATGVALLPGSGAPNENGYVDSLIAADLELVAKPVKVERDPSLSESRAVAPFEAGQQRAADVGADGKGAAVVVWQDSRSGTPRVFAARSGDGGQSFGEPFELEAGGTEPQRRPRICSDGTRVGVVWQEGAAGKEQVRAALAASAGADFEKPVAVAPGAGAKWWPDCGFVGSGDLVVVWSDFESGVAKLRLARRAAGQGAFEAAVPVDPSSDAEPRVEGSQVQASISQTGGHLAWLDYRERAWDVYVARFDGTSFTPSKRIDPPGAAPETERLNGEPEIAADGARVLVTWSDLRGRRGHSDVSFAWSTDGGQSFGAKKDVPGGVASELSRSSGGTAMPRYRPAVAIGASGADLVFQDLSPDKSAIFRSALSTTGEASPPVRLDDTAAAPISLTQPRVARAGAALLVVWSDERTGASRIYASRME
;
A
#
# COMPACT_ATOMS: atom_id res chain seq x y z
N MET A 1 11.31 21.60 -60.58
CA MET A 1 11.95 21.20 -61.85
C MET A 1 13.03 20.19 -61.49
N GLN A 2 12.75 18.90 -61.65
CA GLN A 2 13.24 18.06 -62.77
C GLN A 2 14.78 18.03 -62.82
N GLY A 3 15.48 16.89 -62.75
CA GLY A 3 15.20 15.57 -63.33
C GLY A 3 15.92 14.45 -62.54
N ARG A 4 15.31 13.26 -62.46
CA ARG A 4 15.54 12.10 -63.34
C ARG A 4 16.99 11.56 -63.30
N ALA A 5 17.18 10.49 -62.51
CA ALA A 5 17.66 9.13 -62.85
C ALA A 5 18.54 8.97 -64.12
N PRO A 6 19.52 8.02 -64.22
CA PRO A 6 19.27 6.60 -63.93
C PRO A 6 20.45 5.63 -63.58
N LEU A 7 20.06 4.43 -63.13
CA LEU A 7 20.52 3.05 -63.43
C LEU A 7 22.00 2.58 -63.35
N PHE A 8 22.16 1.47 -62.58
CA PHE A 8 22.91 0.20 -62.82
C PHE A 8 24.43 0.22 -63.04
N ALA A 9 25.19 -0.51 -62.21
CA ALA A 9 25.57 -1.91 -62.45
C ALA A 9 26.71 -2.40 -61.52
N ILE A 10 26.57 -3.68 -61.18
CA ILE A 10 27.38 -4.56 -60.31
C ILE A 10 28.83 -4.76 -60.81
N SER A 11 29.80 -4.92 -59.89
CA SER A 11 30.90 -5.91 -60.01
C SER A 11 31.73 -6.08 -58.73
N LEU A 12 32.28 -7.28 -58.61
CA LEU A 12 32.82 -8.00 -57.45
C LEU A 12 34.08 -7.41 -56.78
N SER A 13 34.06 -7.50 -55.45
CA SER A 13 35.07 -7.99 -54.49
C SER A 13 36.57 -7.97 -54.85
N LEU A 14 37.35 -7.22 -54.07
CA LEU A 14 38.75 -7.54 -53.73
C LEU A 14 39.02 -7.16 -52.25
N ILE A 15 39.69 -8.09 -51.58
CA ILE A 15 39.97 -8.15 -50.14
C ILE A 15 40.99 -7.09 -49.73
N GLY A 16 40.70 -6.37 -48.64
CA GLY A 16 41.66 -5.58 -47.90
C GLY A 16 41.26 -5.54 -46.42
N CYS A 17 42.01 -6.24 -45.57
CA CYS A 17 41.89 -6.17 -44.12
C CYS A 17 42.14 -4.73 -43.63
N GLY A 18 41.20 -4.18 -42.86
CA GLY A 18 41.34 -2.90 -42.19
C GLY A 18 40.22 -2.72 -41.17
N SER A 19 40.56 -2.96 -39.90
CA SER A 19 39.84 -2.60 -38.67
C SER A 19 38.34 -2.91 -38.61
N ASP A 20 37.97 -3.83 -37.71
CA ASP A 20 36.62 -3.99 -37.18
C ASP A 20 36.14 -2.67 -36.56
N ALA A 21 35.57 -1.79 -37.37
CA ALA A 21 34.62 -0.81 -36.91
C ALA A 21 33.30 -1.55 -36.76
N GLU A 22 32.90 -1.83 -35.51
CA GLU A 22 31.57 -2.33 -35.18
C GLU A 22 30.54 -1.51 -35.97
N ALA A 23 29.75 -2.19 -36.80
CA ALA A 23 28.55 -1.60 -37.38
C ALA A 23 27.69 -1.04 -36.23
N PRO A 24 27.14 0.17 -36.35
CA PRO A 24 26.35 0.77 -35.28
C PRO A 24 25.18 -0.16 -34.95
N ARG A 25 25.13 -0.67 -33.72
CA ARG A 25 24.01 -1.48 -33.23
C ARG A 25 22.72 -0.69 -33.47
N GLN A 26 21.78 -1.31 -34.16
CA GLN A 26 20.45 -0.78 -34.36
C GLN A 26 19.82 -0.65 -32.97
N LYS A 27 19.51 0.58 -32.55
CA LYS A 27 18.97 0.89 -31.22
C LYS A 27 17.69 0.07 -31.03
N THR A 28 17.72 -0.91 -30.14
CA THR A 28 16.57 -1.76 -29.83
C THR A 28 15.71 -1.09 -28.75
N ALA A 29 14.42 -1.43 -28.67
CA ALA A 29 13.55 -0.99 -27.56
C ALA A 29 14.15 -1.34 -26.18
N CYS A 30 14.97 -2.40 -26.11
CA CYS A 30 15.66 -2.82 -24.90
C CYS A 30 16.70 -1.81 -24.41
N ASP A 31 17.39 -1.12 -25.32
CA ASP A 31 18.42 -0.13 -24.97
C ASP A 31 17.80 1.08 -24.26
N ASP A 32 16.55 1.43 -24.60
CA ASP A 32 15.83 2.55 -24.01
C ASP A 32 15.37 2.30 -22.57
N PHE A 33 15.20 1.04 -22.15
CA PHE A 33 14.87 0.71 -20.75
C PHE A 33 16.06 0.94 -19.80
N GLY A 34 17.29 0.79 -20.31
CA GLY A 34 18.51 0.98 -19.52
C GLY A 34 18.61 0.00 -18.35
N PHE A 35 18.44 -1.30 -18.63
CA PHE A 35 18.53 -2.36 -17.64
C PHE A 35 19.87 -2.33 -16.89
N SER A 36 19.81 -2.56 -15.59
CA SER A 36 21.00 -2.54 -14.74
C SER A 36 21.76 -3.87 -14.75
N ASP A 37 21.11 -4.93 -15.24
CA ASP A 37 21.52 -6.32 -15.15
C ASP A 37 21.88 -6.75 -13.71
N ARG A 38 21.27 -6.11 -12.70
CA ARG A 38 21.35 -6.47 -11.27
C ARG A 38 19.95 -6.63 -10.65
N GLY A 39 19.84 -7.38 -9.56
CA GLY A 39 18.57 -7.61 -8.86
C GLY A 39 17.94 -8.97 -9.12
N GLU A 40 16.83 -9.23 -8.45
CA GLU A 40 16.18 -10.54 -8.36
C GLU A 40 15.16 -10.79 -9.48
N VAL A 41 14.59 -9.73 -10.07
CA VAL A 41 13.55 -9.82 -11.11
C VAL A 41 13.69 -8.71 -12.13
N ARG A 42 13.40 -9.02 -13.40
CA ARG A 42 13.17 -8.02 -14.44
C ARG A 42 11.67 -7.80 -14.60
N SER A 43 11.22 -6.58 -14.37
CA SER A 43 9.79 -6.27 -14.37
C SER A 43 9.42 -5.36 -15.53
N PHE A 44 8.29 -5.66 -16.16
CA PHE A 44 7.67 -4.89 -17.23
C PHE A 44 6.28 -4.43 -16.76
N VAL A 45 6.01 -3.14 -16.89
CA VAL A 45 4.78 -2.50 -16.39
C VAL A 45 4.03 -1.92 -17.58
N VAL A 46 2.82 -2.44 -17.80
CA VAL A 46 2.02 -2.14 -18.99
C VAL A 46 1.02 -1.02 -18.69
N GLY A 47 1.08 0.05 -19.48
CA GLY A 47 -0.01 0.99 -19.69
C GLY A 47 -0.80 0.55 -20.92
N HIS A 48 -1.93 -0.12 -20.74
CA HIS A 48 -2.69 -0.69 -21.86
C HIS A 48 -3.74 0.31 -22.34
N ARG A 49 -3.72 0.64 -23.64
CA ARG A 49 -4.78 1.42 -24.28
C ARG A 49 -5.84 0.51 -24.89
N GLN A 50 -7.03 0.55 -24.30
CA GLN A 50 -8.16 -0.23 -24.79
C GLN A 50 -8.95 0.51 -25.88
N THR A 51 -9.59 -0.27 -26.75
CA THR A 51 -10.59 0.17 -27.72
C THR A 51 -11.70 -0.87 -27.83
N LEU A 52 -12.91 -0.46 -28.20
CA LEU A 52 -14.01 -1.42 -28.43
C LEU A 52 -13.73 -2.40 -29.58
N ALA A 53 -12.80 -2.08 -30.49
CA ALA A 53 -12.36 -2.97 -31.55
C ALA A 53 -11.60 -4.19 -31.01
N ASP A 54 -10.93 -4.06 -29.86
CA ASP A 54 -10.23 -5.17 -29.23
C ASP A 54 -11.21 -6.28 -28.82
N ALA A 55 -12.46 -5.93 -28.48
CA ALA A 55 -13.53 -6.86 -28.12
C ALA A 55 -14.29 -7.47 -29.32
N GLU A 56 -13.80 -7.34 -30.56
CA GLU A 56 -14.48 -7.93 -31.72
C GLU A 56 -14.50 -9.47 -31.69
N SER A 57 -13.43 -10.09 -31.20
CA SER A 57 -13.23 -11.55 -31.13
C SER A 57 -12.20 -11.90 -30.05
N TYR A 58 -12.11 -13.19 -29.68
CA TYR A 58 -11.02 -13.68 -28.83
C TYR A 58 -9.64 -13.36 -29.40
N ALA A 59 -9.46 -13.49 -30.72
CA ALA A 59 -8.17 -13.22 -31.37
C ALA A 59 -7.77 -11.74 -31.33
N SER A 60 -8.72 -10.81 -31.51
CA SER A 60 -8.44 -9.37 -31.40
C SER A 60 -8.16 -8.97 -29.95
N PHE A 61 -8.85 -9.58 -29.00
CA PHE A 61 -8.65 -9.35 -27.57
C PHE A 61 -7.26 -9.83 -27.13
N GLU A 62 -6.88 -11.05 -27.50
CA GLU A 62 -5.55 -11.59 -27.22
C GLU A 62 -4.45 -10.77 -27.90
N ALA A 63 -4.64 -10.41 -29.18
CA ALA A 63 -3.68 -9.60 -29.92
C ALA A 63 -3.46 -8.20 -29.31
N SER A 64 -4.51 -7.60 -28.73
CA SER A 64 -4.40 -6.27 -28.10
C SER A 64 -3.46 -6.27 -26.90
N TYR A 65 -3.38 -7.39 -26.16
CA TYR A 65 -2.45 -7.55 -25.04
C TYR A 65 -1.08 -8.07 -25.50
N ARG A 66 -1.04 -9.04 -26.42
CA ARG A 66 0.21 -9.61 -26.94
C ARG A 66 1.08 -8.62 -27.70
N ARG A 67 0.51 -7.58 -28.30
CA ARG A 67 1.30 -6.53 -28.98
C ARG A 67 2.34 -5.86 -28.07
N HIS A 68 2.11 -5.86 -26.74
CA HIS A 68 3.06 -5.35 -25.76
C HIS A 68 4.29 -6.26 -25.62
N LEU A 69 4.15 -7.56 -25.88
CA LEU A 69 5.19 -8.59 -25.77
C LEU A 69 6.08 -8.63 -27.01
N ASP A 70 5.49 -8.48 -28.21
CA ASP A 70 6.22 -8.45 -29.49
C ASP A 70 7.36 -7.42 -29.47
N ALA A 71 7.20 -6.34 -28.69
CA ALA A 71 8.19 -5.27 -28.56
C ALA A 71 9.35 -5.60 -27.58
N ILE A 72 9.17 -6.57 -26.66
CA ILE A 72 10.08 -6.80 -25.53
C ILE A 72 10.60 -8.22 -25.40
N GLU A 73 10.19 -9.15 -26.25
CA GLU A 73 10.70 -10.53 -26.23
C GLU A 73 12.25 -10.58 -26.23
N PRO A 74 12.98 -9.79 -27.04
CA PRO A 74 14.45 -9.73 -26.96
C PRO A 74 15.01 -9.13 -25.66
N CYS A 75 14.17 -8.44 -24.89
CA CYS A 75 14.53 -7.75 -23.65
C CYS A 75 14.35 -8.64 -22.42
N LEU A 76 13.68 -9.78 -22.55
CA LEU A 76 13.50 -10.74 -21.46
C LEU A 76 14.88 -11.23 -20.98
N SER A 77 15.04 -11.32 -19.66
CA SER A 77 16.28 -11.80 -19.07
C SER A 77 16.34 -13.32 -19.08
N ASP A 78 17.48 -13.87 -19.47
CA ASP A 78 17.86 -15.28 -19.31
C ASP A 78 18.52 -15.58 -17.95
N LYS A 79 18.85 -14.53 -17.17
CA LYS A 79 19.59 -14.62 -15.90
C LYS A 79 18.71 -14.54 -14.66
N ARG A 80 17.45 -14.12 -14.80
CA ARG A 80 16.50 -13.94 -13.70
C ARG A 80 15.06 -14.10 -14.20
N PRO A 81 14.10 -14.37 -13.29
CA PRO A 81 12.69 -14.34 -13.62
C PRO A 81 12.27 -12.99 -14.24
N ASN A 82 11.33 -13.05 -15.17
CA ASN A 82 10.67 -11.88 -15.73
C ASN A 82 9.24 -11.82 -15.18
N LEU A 83 8.80 -10.62 -14.75
CA LEU A 83 7.45 -10.34 -14.29
C LEU A 83 6.80 -9.29 -15.20
N ILE A 84 5.62 -9.57 -15.72
CA ILE A 84 4.85 -8.63 -16.54
C ILE A 84 3.55 -8.34 -15.80
N VAL A 85 3.27 -7.07 -15.55
CA VAL A 85 2.06 -6.65 -14.83
C VAL A 85 1.15 -5.84 -15.73
N PHE A 86 -0.13 -6.22 -15.73
CA PHE A 86 -1.20 -5.61 -16.51
C PHE A 86 -2.21 -4.89 -15.61
N PRO A 87 -3.03 -3.98 -16.18
CA PRO A 87 -3.93 -3.13 -15.39
C PRO A 87 -5.08 -3.89 -14.70
N GLU A 88 -5.73 -3.19 -13.77
CA GLU A 88 -6.84 -3.69 -12.94
C GLU A 88 -8.04 -4.23 -13.74
N ASN A 89 -8.43 -3.56 -14.82
CA ASN A 89 -9.63 -3.92 -15.57
C ASN A 89 -9.29 -4.62 -16.89
N ALA A 90 -8.23 -5.44 -16.89
CA ALA A 90 -7.74 -6.08 -18.10
C ALA A 90 -8.80 -6.96 -18.80
N ALA A 91 -9.73 -7.55 -18.04
CA ALA A 91 -10.84 -8.33 -18.58
C ALA A 91 -12.08 -7.51 -19.00
N LEU A 92 -12.13 -6.19 -18.78
CA LEU A 92 -13.35 -5.39 -18.99
C LEU A 92 -13.89 -5.47 -20.43
N GLY A 93 -12.99 -5.46 -21.42
CA GLY A 93 -13.37 -5.64 -22.83
C GLY A 93 -14.08 -6.96 -23.12
N ALA A 94 -13.85 -7.99 -22.30
CA ALA A 94 -14.48 -9.30 -22.47
C ALA A 94 -16.00 -9.28 -22.21
N PHE A 95 -16.51 -8.31 -21.43
CA PHE A 95 -17.95 -8.17 -21.16
C PHE A 95 -18.75 -7.84 -22.43
N VAL A 96 -18.08 -7.26 -23.43
CA VAL A 96 -18.66 -6.91 -24.72
C VAL A 96 -17.98 -7.66 -25.87
N LEU A 97 -17.48 -8.88 -25.62
CA LEU A 97 -16.73 -9.66 -26.60
C LEU A 97 -17.61 -10.45 -27.59
N GLY A 98 -17.08 -10.66 -28.80
CA GLY A 98 -17.61 -11.62 -29.77
C GLY A 98 -18.89 -11.17 -30.47
N SER A 99 -19.53 -12.05 -31.24
CA SER A 99 -20.72 -11.68 -32.01
C SER A 99 -21.95 -11.42 -31.14
N ARG A 100 -22.09 -12.10 -29.99
CA ARG A 100 -23.20 -11.89 -29.04
C ARG A 100 -23.32 -10.43 -28.62
N ALA A 101 -22.20 -9.79 -28.31
CA ALA A 101 -22.17 -8.40 -27.85
C ALA A 101 -22.01 -7.36 -28.98
N LYS A 102 -22.12 -7.73 -30.26
CA LYS A 102 -21.94 -6.81 -31.39
C LYS A 102 -22.85 -5.58 -31.32
N ALA A 103 -24.11 -5.78 -30.92
CA ALA A 103 -25.07 -4.68 -30.77
C ALA A 103 -24.74 -3.77 -29.58
N ALA A 104 -24.13 -4.33 -28.51
CA ALA A 104 -23.70 -3.58 -27.34
C ALA A 104 -22.51 -2.66 -27.68
N ARG A 105 -21.55 -3.13 -28.48
CA ARG A 105 -20.39 -2.31 -28.93
C ARG A 105 -20.78 -1.10 -29.78
N ALA A 106 -21.99 -1.07 -30.34
CA ALA A 106 -22.49 0.07 -31.12
C ALA A 106 -23.18 1.15 -30.26
N LYS A 107 -23.27 0.96 -28.94
CA LYS A 107 -23.89 1.91 -28.01
C LYS A 107 -22.95 3.08 -27.69
N GLN A 108 -23.52 4.15 -27.14
CA GLN A 108 -22.76 5.35 -26.77
C GLN A 108 -22.32 5.32 -25.31
N THR A 109 -23.11 4.70 -24.44
CA THR A 109 -22.82 4.59 -23.01
C THR A 109 -22.66 3.14 -22.58
N SER A 110 -21.87 2.95 -21.53
CA SER A 110 -21.63 1.67 -20.88
C SER A 110 -22.94 1.05 -20.36
N LEU A 111 -23.84 1.85 -19.79
CA LEU A 111 -25.15 1.40 -19.34
C LEU A 111 -26.00 0.82 -20.48
N GLU A 112 -26.10 1.53 -21.61
CA GLU A 112 -26.81 1.03 -22.80
C GLU A 112 -26.19 -0.26 -23.34
N ALA A 113 -24.86 -0.34 -23.32
CA ALA A 113 -24.13 -1.53 -23.73
C ALA A 113 -24.47 -2.72 -22.82
N PHE A 114 -24.40 -2.57 -21.50
CA PHE A 114 -24.69 -3.65 -20.55
C PHE A 114 -26.15 -4.14 -20.61
N VAL A 115 -27.12 -3.23 -20.79
CA VAL A 115 -28.52 -3.61 -21.03
C VAL A 115 -28.63 -4.46 -22.31
N THR A 116 -27.88 -4.11 -23.36
CA THR A 116 -27.89 -4.87 -24.62
C THR A 116 -27.21 -6.23 -24.49
N VAL A 117 -26.16 -6.33 -23.66
CA VAL A 117 -25.49 -7.60 -23.34
C VAL A 117 -26.45 -8.55 -22.62
N LEU A 118 -27.26 -8.07 -21.69
CA LEU A 118 -28.22 -8.90 -20.96
C LEU A 118 -29.17 -9.67 -21.91
N ASP A 119 -29.66 -9.02 -22.97
CA ASP A 119 -30.51 -9.67 -23.97
C ASP A 119 -29.76 -10.80 -24.71
N ALA A 120 -28.48 -10.55 -25.05
CA ALA A 120 -27.62 -11.49 -25.77
C ALA A 120 -27.20 -12.70 -24.93
N TYR A 121 -27.25 -12.59 -23.60
CA TYR A 121 -26.91 -13.65 -22.63
C TYR A 121 -28.14 -14.13 -21.84
N SER A 122 -29.34 -13.98 -22.41
CA SER A 122 -30.60 -14.29 -21.73
C SER A 122 -30.73 -15.74 -21.27
N ASP A 123 -30.23 -16.72 -22.04
CA ASP A 123 -30.24 -18.14 -21.65
C ASP A 123 -29.37 -18.40 -20.41
N GLN A 124 -28.15 -17.86 -20.40
CA GLN A 124 -27.22 -17.95 -19.26
C GLN A 124 -27.77 -17.23 -18.03
N TYR A 125 -28.35 -16.04 -18.23
CA TYR A 125 -29.02 -15.29 -17.19
C TYR A 125 -30.17 -16.09 -16.56
N VAL A 126 -31.05 -16.70 -17.37
CA VAL A 126 -32.16 -17.53 -16.88
C VAL A 126 -31.65 -18.76 -16.12
N HIS A 127 -30.56 -19.37 -16.58
CA HIS A 127 -29.92 -20.49 -15.87
C HIS A 127 -29.53 -20.09 -14.44
N TYR A 128 -28.70 -19.06 -14.27
CA TYR A 128 -28.25 -18.64 -12.94
C TYR A 128 -29.35 -17.99 -12.11
N LYS A 129 -30.35 -17.37 -12.73
CA LYS A 129 -31.55 -16.91 -12.02
C LYS A 129 -32.35 -18.07 -11.44
N THR A 130 -32.39 -19.20 -12.13
CA THR A 130 -33.07 -20.40 -11.62
C THR A 130 -32.27 -21.04 -10.50
N GLU A 131 -30.94 -21.09 -10.62
CA GLU A 131 -30.05 -21.66 -9.60
C GLU A 131 -29.97 -20.79 -8.33
N HIS A 132 -29.97 -19.45 -8.50
CA HIS A 132 -29.80 -18.48 -7.43
C HIS A 132 -30.88 -17.39 -7.47
N PRO A 133 -32.14 -17.71 -7.14
CA PRO A 133 -33.28 -16.82 -7.36
C PRO A 133 -33.28 -15.54 -6.50
N THR A 134 -32.44 -15.48 -5.47
CA THR A 134 -32.35 -14.34 -4.54
C THR A 134 -31.32 -13.29 -4.95
N LEU A 135 -30.48 -13.56 -5.96
CA LEU A 135 -29.51 -12.58 -6.43
C LEU A 135 -30.19 -11.49 -7.27
N THR A 136 -29.49 -10.38 -7.45
CA THR A 136 -29.96 -9.24 -8.24
C THR A 136 -29.74 -9.48 -9.74
N LEU A 137 -30.40 -8.64 -10.55
CA LEU A 137 -30.21 -8.60 -12.00
C LEU A 137 -28.73 -8.48 -12.41
N ARG A 138 -27.99 -7.58 -11.76
CA ARG A 138 -26.57 -7.30 -12.04
C ARG A 138 -25.68 -8.49 -11.71
N ARG A 139 -25.90 -9.11 -10.54
CA ARG A 139 -25.13 -10.28 -10.16
C ARG A 139 -25.38 -11.46 -11.10
N HIS A 140 -26.62 -11.70 -11.52
CA HIS A 140 -26.92 -12.74 -12.52
C HIS A 140 -26.25 -12.44 -13.86
N LEU A 141 -26.18 -11.18 -14.30
CA LEU A 141 -25.47 -10.81 -15.52
C LEU A 141 -23.97 -11.14 -15.42
N LEU A 142 -23.31 -10.83 -14.30
CA LEU A 142 -21.90 -11.20 -14.11
C LEU A 142 -21.69 -12.73 -14.13
N LEU A 143 -22.59 -13.49 -13.51
CA LEU A 143 -22.53 -14.96 -13.58
C LEU A 143 -22.72 -15.44 -15.04
N ALA A 144 -23.67 -14.84 -15.77
CA ALA A 144 -23.93 -15.16 -17.17
C ALA A 144 -22.71 -14.90 -18.09
N LEU A 145 -21.88 -13.92 -17.75
CA LEU A 145 -20.65 -13.58 -18.48
C LEU A 145 -19.42 -14.39 -18.05
N THR A 146 -19.54 -15.31 -17.09
CA THR A 146 -18.38 -16.02 -16.53
C THR A 146 -17.57 -16.76 -17.58
N ASP A 147 -18.21 -17.47 -18.52
CA ASP A 147 -17.48 -18.24 -19.55
C ASP A 147 -16.67 -17.34 -20.46
N VAL A 148 -17.30 -16.34 -21.08
CA VAL A 148 -16.64 -15.42 -22.03
C VAL A 148 -15.52 -14.63 -21.36
N THR A 149 -15.76 -14.09 -20.16
CA THR A 149 -14.80 -13.26 -19.44
C THR A 149 -13.61 -14.10 -18.97
N TRP A 150 -13.86 -15.21 -18.27
CA TRP A 150 -12.78 -16.04 -17.76
C TRP A 150 -11.97 -16.67 -18.88
N ARG A 151 -12.62 -17.11 -19.96
CA ARG A 151 -11.94 -17.68 -21.12
C ARG A 151 -11.00 -16.67 -21.77
N ALA A 152 -11.53 -15.50 -22.15
CA ALA A 152 -10.72 -14.46 -22.79
C ALA A 152 -9.54 -14.06 -21.90
N PHE A 153 -9.78 -13.91 -20.60
CA PHE A 153 -8.76 -13.56 -19.62
C PHE A 153 -7.70 -14.66 -19.43
N SER A 154 -8.11 -15.86 -19.01
CA SER A 154 -7.19 -16.93 -18.64
C SER A 154 -6.40 -17.47 -19.84
N GLU A 155 -7.01 -17.60 -21.02
CA GLU A 155 -6.32 -18.05 -22.22
C GLU A 155 -5.30 -17.01 -22.70
N THR A 156 -5.62 -15.71 -22.61
CA THR A 156 -4.70 -14.63 -23.00
C THR A 156 -3.52 -14.52 -22.04
N PHE A 157 -3.77 -14.32 -20.75
CA PHE A 157 -2.68 -14.02 -19.79
C PHE A 157 -1.91 -15.27 -19.37
N GLY A 158 -2.58 -16.42 -19.20
CA GLY A 158 -1.92 -17.71 -19.04
C GLY A 158 -1.17 -18.13 -20.30
N GLY A 159 -1.70 -17.82 -21.49
CA GLY A 159 -1.01 -18.01 -22.76
C GLY A 159 0.28 -17.20 -22.87
N ILE A 160 0.24 -15.89 -22.58
CA ILE A 160 1.42 -15.03 -22.54
C ILE A 160 2.48 -15.59 -21.58
N ALA A 161 2.07 -15.99 -20.37
CA ALA A 161 2.97 -16.51 -19.36
C ALA A 161 3.69 -17.79 -19.83
N ARG A 162 2.93 -18.75 -20.36
CA ARG A 162 3.43 -20.02 -20.89
C ARG A 162 4.32 -19.84 -22.11
N ASP A 163 3.88 -19.06 -23.09
CA ASP A 163 4.54 -18.97 -24.39
C ASP A 163 5.90 -18.25 -24.29
N HIS A 164 6.07 -17.35 -23.30
CA HIS A 164 7.31 -16.63 -23.05
C HIS A 164 8.08 -17.11 -21.80
N GLY A 165 7.54 -18.05 -21.02
CA GLY A 165 8.17 -18.54 -19.79
C GLY A 165 8.33 -17.45 -18.72
N VAL A 166 7.32 -16.59 -18.56
CA VAL A 166 7.35 -15.41 -17.68
C VAL A 166 6.22 -15.46 -16.64
N TRP A 167 6.39 -14.72 -15.54
CA TRP A 167 5.30 -14.49 -14.60
C TRP A 167 4.42 -13.36 -15.12
N VAL A 168 3.09 -13.53 -15.04
CA VAL A 168 2.13 -12.51 -15.49
C VAL A 168 1.15 -12.20 -14.38
N MET A 169 0.98 -10.91 -14.06
CA MET A 169 -0.11 -10.45 -13.21
C MET A 169 -1.13 -9.68 -14.05
N ALA A 170 -2.40 -10.04 -13.94
CA ALA A 170 -3.51 -9.33 -14.57
C ALA A 170 -4.75 -9.46 -13.69
N ASN A 171 -5.72 -8.57 -13.87
CA ASN A 171 -6.92 -8.53 -13.05
C ASN A 171 -8.19 -8.74 -13.88
N ALA A 172 -9.21 -9.30 -13.24
CA ALA A 172 -10.51 -9.54 -13.84
C ALA A 172 -11.66 -9.33 -12.85
N ASP A 173 -12.73 -8.70 -13.34
CA ASP A 173 -14.03 -8.59 -12.67
C ASP A 173 -14.88 -9.82 -13.00
N VAL A 174 -14.75 -10.88 -12.22
CA VAL A 174 -15.37 -12.16 -12.58
C VAL A 174 -15.64 -13.02 -11.36
N ALA A 175 -16.62 -13.91 -11.48
CA ALA A 175 -16.78 -14.98 -10.51
C ALA A 175 -15.64 -16.00 -10.65
N PRO A 176 -15.10 -16.54 -9.55
CA PRO A 176 -14.03 -17.54 -9.62
C PRO A 176 -14.51 -18.74 -10.42
N ALA A 177 -13.88 -19.02 -11.55
CA ALA A 177 -14.40 -19.98 -12.50
C ALA A 177 -13.70 -21.34 -12.41
N LYS A 178 -14.42 -22.40 -12.78
CA LYS A 178 -13.88 -23.74 -12.99
C LYS A 178 -14.34 -24.25 -14.35
N SER A 179 -13.50 -25.05 -15.00
CA SER A 179 -13.90 -25.69 -16.25
C SER A 179 -14.89 -26.84 -16.00
N THR A 180 -15.75 -27.09 -16.98
CA THR A 180 -16.68 -28.23 -17.03
C THR A 180 -16.73 -28.80 -18.43
N THR A 181 -16.90 -30.12 -18.52
CA THR A 181 -17.10 -30.89 -19.74
C THR A 181 -18.49 -31.54 -19.78
N ASP A 182 -19.38 -31.20 -18.83
CA ASP A 182 -20.77 -31.67 -18.84
C ASP A 182 -21.47 -31.16 -20.11
N PRO A 183 -21.92 -32.04 -21.02
CA PRO A 183 -22.53 -31.64 -22.28
C PRO A 183 -23.75 -30.73 -22.13
N ALA A 184 -24.51 -30.86 -21.02
CA ALA A 184 -25.67 -30.01 -20.77
C ALA A 184 -25.24 -28.59 -20.38
N LEU A 185 -24.24 -28.45 -19.51
CA LEU A 185 -23.72 -27.16 -19.09
C LEU A 185 -22.95 -26.49 -20.23
N VAL A 186 -22.13 -27.22 -20.98
CA VAL A 186 -21.41 -26.69 -22.14
C VAL A 186 -22.39 -26.14 -23.18
N LYS A 187 -23.48 -26.87 -23.47
CA LYS A 187 -24.51 -26.39 -24.39
C LYS A 187 -25.25 -25.15 -23.89
N ALA A 188 -25.52 -25.07 -22.58
CA ALA A 188 -26.31 -23.99 -21.99
C ALA A 188 -25.48 -22.71 -21.74
N LEU A 189 -24.21 -22.87 -21.36
CA LEU A 189 -23.39 -21.81 -20.78
C LEU A 189 -22.16 -21.47 -21.60
N GLY A 190 -21.69 -22.40 -22.44
CA GLY A 190 -20.52 -22.18 -23.29
C GLY A 190 -20.73 -21.05 -24.31
N ASP A 191 -19.64 -20.37 -24.59
CA ASP A 191 -19.53 -19.45 -25.71
C ASP A 191 -19.38 -20.24 -27.03
N PRO A 192 -20.28 -20.05 -28.02
CA PRO A 192 -20.21 -20.74 -29.30
C PRO A 192 -18.98 -20.34 -30.14
N GLU A 193 -18.30 -19.25 -29.80
CA GLU A 193 -17.06 -18.81 -30.46
C GLU A 193 -15.80 -19.34 -29.78
N ALA A 194 -15.92 -20.14 -28.72
CA ALA A 194 -14.79 -20.79 -28.07
C ALA A 194 -14.02 -21.69 -29.04
N ALA A 195 -12.68 -21.64 -28.99
CA ALA A 195 -11.83 -22.49 -29.81
C ALA A 195 -12.02 -23.98 -29.51
N ASP A 196 -12.24 -24.33 -28.23
CA ASP A 196 -12.68 -25.65 -27.78
C ASP A 196 -14.15 -25.61 -27.34
N PRO A 197 -15.09 -26.05 -28.20
CA PRO A 197 -16.52 -26.04 -27.88
C PRO A 197 -16.94 -27.19 -26.95
N SER A 198 -16.00 -28.03 -26.48
CA SER A 198 -16.28 -29.13 -25.55
C SER A 198 -16.12 -28.75 -24.07
N VAL A 199 -15.64 -27.54 -23.80
CA VAL A 199 -15.37 -27.02 -22.45
C VAL A 199 -16.11 -25.70 -22.26
N ALA A 200 -16.73 -25.52 -21.09
CA ALA A 200 -17.23 -24.23 -20.62
C ALA A 200 -16.65 -23.93 -19.24
N PHE A 201 -16.62 -22.65 -18.85
CA PHE A 201 -16.27 -22.20 -17.52
C PHE A 201 -17.53 -21.74 -16.78
N VAL A 202 -17.70 -22.26 -15.58
CA VAL A 202 -18.85 -21.98 -14.71
C VAL A 202 -18.35 -21.40 -13.39
N PRO A 203 -19.12 -20.51 -12.73
CA PRO A 203 -18.74 -19.95 -11.45
C PRO A 203 -18.67 -21.05 -10.40
N SER A 204 -17.65 -20.99 -9.56
CA SER A 204 -17.47 -21.89 -8.41
C SER A 204 -18.27 -21.42 -7.20
N VAL A 205 -18.58 -20.12 -7.14
CA VAL A 205 -19.39 -19.45 -6.12
C VAL A 205 -20.25 -18.36 -6.78
N PRO A 206 -21.40 -17.99 -6.20
CA PRO A 206 -22.29 -16.95 -6.75
C PRO A 206 -21.78 -15.51 -6.55
N ASN A 207 -20.51 -15.36 -6.17
CA ASN A 207 -19.85 -14.07 -5.94
C ASN A 207 -18.88 -13.75 -7.06
N ALA A 208 -18.93 -12.50 -7.51
CA ALA A 208 -17.97 -11.90 -8.43
C ALA A 208 -17.09 -10.91 -7.66
N TYR A 209 -15.84 -10.82 -8.06
CA TYR A 209 -14.80 -10.04 -7.40
C TYR A 209 -13.98 -9.31 -8.44
N ASN A 210 -13.40 -8.17 -8.08
CA ASN A 210 -12.22 -7.64 -8.76
C ASN A 210 -11.01 -8.36 -8.17
N SER A 211 -10.40 -9.23 -8.98
CA SER A 211 -9.34 -10.12 -8.53
C SER A 211 -8.09 -9.97 -9.38
N ALA A 212 -6.95 -9.77 -8.72
CA ALA A 212 -5.65 -9.93 -9.33
C ALA A 212 -5.26 -11.40 -9.36
N TYR A 213 -4.84 -11.90 -10.52
CA TYR A 213 -4.34 -13.25 -10.73
C TYR A 213 -2.86 -13.20 -11.13
N LEU A 214 -2.04 -14.01 -10.46
CA LEU A 214 -0.66 -14.26 -10.85
C LEU A 214 -0.59 -15.60 -11.57
N PHE A 215 -0.20 -15.58 -12.84
CA PHE A 215 0.10 -16.75 -13.64
C PHE A 215 1.59 -17.08 -13.56
N ASP A 216 1.91 -18.36 -13.39
CA ASP A 216 3.27 -18.88 -13.42
C ASP A 216 3.79 -19.04 -14.86
N PRO A 217 5.09 -19.31 -15.06
CA PRO A 217 5.66 -19.57 -16.38
C PRO A 217 5.09 -20.76 -17.17
N ASN A 218 4.21 -21.58 -16.57
CA ASN A 218 3.49 -22.65 -17.28
C ASN A 218 2.11 -22.19 -17.77
N GLY A 219 1.67 -20.98 -17.39
CA GLY A 219 0.35 -20.44 -17.68
C GLY A 219 -0.71 -20.78 -16.65
N GLU A 220 -0.32 -21.34 -15.51
CA GLU A 220 -1.24 -21.75 -14.44
C GLU A 220 -1.38 -20.65 -13.39
N VAL A 221 -2.56 -20.53 -12.77
CA VAL A 221 -2.78 -19.56 -11.69
C VAL A 221 -1.99 -20.00 -10.44
N ALA A 222 -0.93 -19.26 -10.12
CA ALA A 222 -0.12 -19.44 -8.91
C ALA A 222 -0.68 -18.71 -7.68
N GLY A 223 -1.47 -17.66 -7.90
CA GLY A 223 -1.99 -16.85 -6.80
C GLY A 223 -3.14 -15.94 -7.22
N ARG A 224 -3.96 -15.56 -6.24
CA ARG A 224 -5.10 -14.65 -6.42
C ARG A 224 -5.23 -13.72 -5.22
N VAL A 225 -5.52 -12.45 -5.46
CA VAL A 225 -5.85 -11.45 -4.43
C VAL A 225 -7.14 -10.76 -4.82
N ASP A 226 -8.12 -10.77 -3.91
CA ASP A 226 -9.40 -10.09 -4.10
C ASP A 226 -9.34 -8.68 -3.51
N LYS A 227 -9.75 -7.68 -4.30
CA LYS A 227 -9.77 -6.27 -3.88
C LYS A 227 -10.65 -6.09 -2.66
N VAL A 228 -10.14 -5.45 -1.61
CA VAL A 228 -10.84 -5.32 -0.32
C VAL A 228 -11.73 -4.09 -0.31
N PHE A 229 -11.23 -2.96 -0.78
CA PHE A 229 -11.91 -1.68 -0.75
C PHE A 229 -12.40 -1.32 -2.16
N LEU A 230 -13.67 -1.60 -2.42
CA LEU A 230 -14.29 -1.34 -3.72
C LEU A 230 -14.63 0.15 -3.90
N VAL A 231 -14.66 0.61 -5.15
CA VAL A 231 -15.21 1.93 -5.53
C VAL A 231 -16.73 1.83 -5.75
N ASP A 232 -17.43 2.96 -5.74
CA ASP A 232 -18.89 3.00 -5.85
C ASP A 232 -19.43 2.25 -7.08
N SER A 233 -18.77 2.36 -8.23
CA SER A 233 -19.17 1.65 -9.46
C SER A 233 -19.03 0.13 -9.33
N GLU A 234 -17.99 -0.36 -8.64
CA GLU A 234 -17.82 -1.78 -8.37
C GLU A 234 -18.90 -2.30 -7.43
N GLU A 235 -19.27 -1.54 -6.39
CA GLU A 235 -20.28 -1.95 -5.40
C GLU A 235 -21.71 -1.80 -5.91
N ALA A 236 -22.03 -0.69 -6.59
CA ALA A 236 -23.39 -0.33 -6.96
C ALA A 236 -23.76 -0.76 -8.39
N ASP A 237 -22.82 -0.66 -9.34
CA ASP A 237 -23.10 -0.91 -10.76
C ASP A 237 -22.76 -2.34 -11.18
N LEU A 238 -21.65 -2.89 -10.68
CA LEU A 238 -21.26 -4.28 -10.91
C LEU A 238 -21.75 -5.22 -9.79
N GLU A 239 -22.00 -4.68 -8.59
CA GLU A 239 -22.25 -5.48 -7.39
C GLU A 239 -21.16 -6.54 -7.19
N LEU A 240 -19.89 -6.14 -7.17
CA LEU A 240 -18.79 -7.01 -6.75
C LEU A 240 -18.81 -7.19 -5.23
N VAL A 241 -18.13 -8.23 -4.74
CA VAL A 241 -17.97 -8.50 -3.30
C VAL A 241 -16.57 -8.11 -2.86
N ASN A 242 -16.47 -7.46 -1.69
CA ASN A 242 -15.18 -7.15 -1.07
C ASN A 242 -14.39 -8.43 -0.76
N GLY A 243 -13.07 -8.37 -0.97
CA GLY A 243 -12.13 -9.34 -0.42
C GLY A 243 -12.14 -9.32 1.10
N ALA A 244 -11.88 -10.48 1.72
CA ALA A 244 -11.81 -10.58 3.17
C ALA A 244 -10.49 -9.98 3.68
N PHE A 245 -10.54 -8.78 4.27
CA PHE A 245 -9.33 -8.07 4.71
C PHE A 245 -8.45 -8.91 5.65
N ALA A 246 -9.07 -9.65 6.58
CA ALA A 246 -8.39 -10.54 7.53
C ALA A 246 -7.58 -11.66 6.85
N GLU A 247 -8.00 -12.09 5.66
CA GLU A 247 -7.46 -13.26 4.95
C GLU A 247 -6.61 -12.87 3.75
N MET A 248 -6.34 -11.57 3.55
CA MET A 248 -5.55 -11.08 2.43
C MET A 248 -4.17 -11.76 2.39
N PRO A 249 -3.78 -12.38 1.25
CA PRO A 249 -2.50 -13.04 1.11
C PRO A 249 -1.40 -12.10 0.60
N VAL A 250 -0.14 -12.52 0.76
CA VAL A 250 0.98 -12.11 -0.09
C VAL A 250 1.31 -13.28 -1.02
N LEU A 251 1.68 -12.99 -2.26
CA LEU A 251 1.98 -14.01 -3.26
C LEU A 251 3.46 -14.38 -3.21
N GLU A 252 3.75 -15.65 -2.95
CA GLU A 252 5.12 -16.17 -2.91
C GLU A 252 5.63 -16.43 -4.33
N THR A 253 6.83 -15.94 -4.64
CA THR A 253 7.49 -16.18 -5.92
C THR A 253 8.98 -16.53 -5.72
N PRO A 254 9.67 -17.11 -6.72
CA PRO A 254 11.09 -17.41 -6.60
C PRO A 254 12.00 -16.19 -6.40
N PHE A 255 11.51 -14.97 -6.61
CA PHE A 255 12.30 -13.74 -6.54
C PHE A 255 11.91 -12.82 -5.37
N GLY A 256 10.76 -13.04 -4.72
CA GLY A 256 10.32 -12.28 -3.56
C GLY A 256 8.81 -12.38 -3.32
N ARG A 257 8.33 -11.79 -2.22
CA ARG A 257 6.90 -11.75 -1.90
C ARG A 257 6.24 -10.53 -2.51
N ILE A 258 5.16 -10.77 -3.25
CA ILE A 258 4.37 -9.72 -3.89
C ILE A 258 3.14 -9.41 -3.04
N GLY A 259 3.05 -8.17 -2.57
CA GLY A 259 1.81 -7.60 -2.07
C GLY A 259 1.02 -6.99 -3.23
N VAL A 260 -0.27 -7.27 -3.32
CA VAL A 260 -1.15 -6.67 -4.32
C VAL A 260 -2.09 -5.69 -3.64
N ALA A 261 -2.11 -4.45 -4.13
CA ALA A 261 -2.98 -3.40 -3.64
C ALA A 261 -3.72 -2.79 -4.83
N THR A 262 -4.83 -3.40 -5.21
CA THR A 262 -5.57 -3.01 -6.42
C THR A 262 -6.27 -1.65 -6.22
N SER A 263 -5.87 -0.65 -7.01
CA SER A 263 -6.41 0.71 -7.02
C SER A 263 -6.64 1.29 -5.62
N ARG A 264 -7.90 1.45 -5.19
CA ARG A 264 -8.29 2.02 -3.89
C ARG A 264 -7.60 1.38 -2.68
N ASP A 265 -7.32 0.06 -2.72
CA ASP A 265 -6.55 -0.64 -1.67
C ASP A 265 -5.19 0.03 -1.43
N ALA A 266 -4.52 0.49 -2.50
CA ALA A 266 -3.23 1.15 -2.43
C ALA A 266 -3.28 2.57 -1.86
N PHE A 267 -4.43 3.10 -1.45
CA PHE A 267 -4.50 4.39 -0.78
C PHE A 267 -4.70 4.23 0.73
N TYR A 268 -5.04 3.03 1.21
CA TYR A 268 -5.57 2.85 2.56
C TYR A 268 -4.49 2.45 3.56
N PRO A 269 -4.16 3.30 4.56
CA PRO A 269 -3.07 3.03 5.48
C PRO A 269 -3.16 1.68 6.22
N PRO A 270 -4.32 1.21 6.70
CA PRO A 270 -4.43 -0.10 7.34
C PRO A 270 -4.07 -1.25 6.39
N PHE A 271 -4.47 -1.16 5.11
CA PHE A 271 -4.18 -2.17 4.10
C PHE A 271 -2.67 -2.28 3.86
N MET A 272 -2.02 -1.14 3.64
CA MET A 272 -0.57 -1.08 3.41
C MET A 272 0.23 -1.52 4.64
N GLN A 273 -0.25 -1.18 5.85
CA GLN A 273 0.35 -1.65 7.10
C GLN A 273 0.27 -3.18 7.23
N ARG A 274 -0.82 -3.80 6.73
CA ARG A 274 -0.97 -5.25 6.70
C ARG A 274 -0.04 -5.91 5.69
N LEU A 275 0.16 -5.33 4.51
CA LEU A 275 1.17 -5.84 3.56
C LEU A 275 2.59 -5.79 4.13
N GLU A 276 2.93 -4.77 4.93
CA GLU A 276 4.21 -4.71 5.64
C GLU A 276 4.30 -5.76 6.75
N ASP A 277 3.18 -6.09 7.43
CA ASP A 277 3.11 -7.17 8.43
C ASP A 277 3.32 -8.56 7.87
N LEU A 278 2.81 -8.77 6.67
CA LEU A 278 3.03 -9.97 5.86
C LEU A 278 4.39 -9.91 5.13
N GLU A 279 5.13 -8.82 5.34
CA GLU A 279 6.50 -8.59 4.87
C GLU A 279 6.66 -8.67 3.35
N ALA A 280 5.72 -8.10 2.59
CA ALA A 280 5.87 -7.96 1.14
C ALA A 280 7.18 -7.22 0.77
N ASP A 281 7.84 -7.67 -0.29
CA ASP A 281 9.09 -7.10 -0.80
C ASP A 281 8.84 -6.16 -1.99
N LEU A 282 7.84 -6.53 -2.81
CA LEU A 282 7.35 -5.78 -3.98
C LEU A 282 5.86 -5.51 -3.82
N VAL A 283 5.43 -4.29 -4.11
CA VAL A 283 4.00 -3.97 -4.23
C VAL A 283 3.62 -3.85 -5.70
N VAL A 284 2.52 -4.48 -6.11
CA VAL A 284 1.90 -4.23 -7.40
C VAL A 284 0.55 -3.56 -7.14
N GLN A 285 0.35 -2.41 -7.78
CA GLN A 285 -0.88 -1.63 -7.75
C GLN A 285 -1.48 -1.64 -9.16
N PRO A 286 -2.24 -2.67 -9.55
CA PRO A 286 -3.03 -2.64 -10.78
C PRO A 286 -4.03 -1.49 -10.70
N GLU A 287 -4.18 -0.75 -11.80
CA GLU A 287 -4.95 0.49 -11.79
C GLU A 287 -5.85 0.68 -13.01
N ALA A 288 -7.10 1.09 -12.76
CA ALA A 288 -8.05 1.59 -13.74
C ALA A 288 -8.59 2.96 -13.27
N PHE A 289 -7.70 3.94 -13.17
CA PHE A 289 -7.99 5.28 -12.66
C PHE A 289 -8.44 6.25 -13.76
N SER A 290 -9.22 7.24 -13.36
CA SER A 290 -9.68 8.34 -14.22
C SER A 290 -9.43 9.68 -13.54
N GLY A 291 -9.36 10.75 -14.33
CA GLY A 291 -9.23 12.14 -13.85
C GLY A 291 -7.79 12.64 -13.73
N TRP A 292 -6.84 12.00 -14.43
CA TRP A 292 -5.44 12.41 -14.42
C TRP A 292 -5.26 13.85 -14.89
N THR A 293 -5.93 14.21 -15.99
CA THR A 293 -5.92 15.57 -16.55
C THR A 293 -7.31 16.16 -16.75
N VAL A 294 -8.35 15.34 -16.64
CA VAL A 294 -9.74 15.79 -16.62
C VAL A 294 -10.14 16.02 -15.17
N GLU A 295 -10.50 17.25 -14.85
CA GLU A 295 -10.89 17.64 -13.50
C GLU A 295 -12.15 16.90 -13.05
N GLN A 296 -12.07 16.19 -11.92
CA GLN A 296 -13.24 15.57 -11.28
C GLN A 296 -13.81 16.48 -10.22
N GLU A 297 -12.92 17.11 -9.44
CA GLU A 297 -13.25 18.08 -8.40
C GLU A 297 -12.63 19.45 -8.69
N PRO A 298 -13.31 20.57 -8.38
CA PRO A 298 -12.77 21.91 -8.61
C PRO A 298 -11.38 22.12 -7.98
N GLY A 299 -10.40 22.41 -8.82
CA GLY A 299 -9.00 22.65 -8.46
C GLY A 299 -8.14 21.41 -8.32
N ASP A 300 -8.65 20.20 -8.59
CA ASP A 300 -7.87 18.97 -8.43
C ASP A 300 -6.82 18.75 -9.53
N TRP A 301 -5.78 18.01 -9.16
CA TRP A 301 -4.81 17.46 -10.09
C TRP A 301 -4.46 16.08 -9.57
N LEU A 302 -5.15 15.04 -10.07
CA LEU A 302 -5.01 13.68 -9.52
C LEU A 302 -3.59 13.11 -9.51
N PRO A 303 -2.65 13.49 -10.40
CA PRO A 303 -1.25 13.11 -10.24
C PRO A 303 -0.67 13.49 -8.86
N ASP A 304 -1.09 14.61 -8.29
CA ASP A 304 -0.70 15.01 -6.93
C ASP A 304 -1.26 14.00 -5.93
N VAL A 305 -2.56 13.71 -5.97
CA VAL A 305 -3.18 12.69 -5.12
C VAL A 305 -2.45 11.36 -5.23
N PHE A 306 -2.07 10.95 -6.43
CA PHE A 306 -1.46 9.65 -6.69
C PHE A 306 -0.10 9.46 -6.01
N LEU A 307 0.61 10.54 -5.65
CA LEU A 307 1.83 10.46 -4.83
C LEU A 307 1.58 9.76 -3.48
N SER A 308 0.35 9.80 -2.97
CA SER A 308 -0.05 9.12 -1.72
C SER A 308 -0.10 7.59 -1.81
N SER A 309 0.03 7.02 -3.01
CA SER A 309 0.00 5.58 -3.26
C SER A 309 1.42 5.00 -3.39
N GLY A 310 1.73 4.25 -4.46
CA GLY A 310 3.00 3.54 -4.67
C GLY A 310 4.28 4.35 -4.45
N TRP A 311 4.26 5.67 -4.69
CA TRP A 311 5.38 6.55 -4.35
C TRP A 311 5.56 6.68 -2.84
N LEU A 312 4.54 7.11 -2.09
CA LEU A 312 4.61 7.26 -0.63
C LEU A 312 4.94 5.93 0.05
N HIS A 313 4.38 4.82 -0.42
CA HIS A 313 4.54 3.51 0.22
C HIS A 313 5.98 3.02 0.22
N THR A 314 6.68 3.21 -0.89
CA THR A 314 8.12 2.89 -1.00
C THR A 314 9.00 3.78 -0.12
N GLN A 315 8.52 4.95 0.30
CA GLN A 315 9.23 5.79 1.27
C GLN A 315 8.89 5.40 2.72
N LYS A 316 7.62 5.05 2.96
CA LYS A 316 7.05 4.91 4.30
C LYS A 316 7.28 3.55 4.96
N HIS A 317 7.11 2.47 4.20
CA HIS A 317 7.05 1.13 4.76
C HIS A 317 8.40 0.43 4.71
N ALA A 318 8.71 -0.33 5.76
CA ALA A 318 9.81 -1.27 5.75
C ALA A 318 9.51 -2.39 4.72
N GLY A 319 10.55 -2.94 4.09
CA GLY A 319 10.38 -4.00 3.07
C GLY A 319 10.01 -3.50 1.67
N PHE A 320 9.08 -2.54 1.52
CA PHE A 320 8.64 -2.06 0.21
C PHE A 320 9.75 -1.30 -0.52
N ARG A 321 10.54 -2.00 -1.33
CA ARG A 321 11.64 -1.39 -2.09
C ARG A 321 11.16 -0.74 -3.37
N HIS A 322 10.19 -1.37 -4.00
CA HIS A 322 9.64 -0.98 -5.29
C HIS A 322 8.11 -1.13 -5.29
N SER A 323 7.45 -0.26 -6.03
CA SER A 323 6.04 -0.43 -6.41
C SER A 323 5.92 -0.41 -7.93
N LEU A 324 5.08 -1.29 -8.48
CA LEU A 324 4.74 -1.34 -9.90
C LEU A 324 3.29 -0.94 -10.09
N ASN A 325 3.03 -0.02 -11.01
CA ASN A 325 1.68 0.42 -11.31
C ASN A 325 1.41 0.28 -12.82
N PRO A 326 0.82 -0.83 -13.27
CA PRO A 326 0.24 -0.89 -14.59
C PRO A 326 -1.10 -0.16 -14.60
N VAL A 327 -1.35 0.57 -15.69
CA VAL A 327 -2.51 1.47 -15.77
C VAL A 327 -3.34 1.21 -17.02
N PHE A 328 -4.64 1.27 -16.86
CA PHE A 328 -5.59 1.21 -17.97
C PHE A 328 -5.77 2.61 -18.57
N THR A 329 -5.82 2.72 -19.89
CA THR A 329 -6.06 4.00 -20.59
C THR A 329 -7.03 3.81 -21.75
N GLY A 330 -7.66 4.89 -22.19
CA GLY A 330 -8.64 4.84 -23.29
C GLY A 330 -10.08 4.93 -22.81
N ASN A 331 -10.96 5.26 -23.74
CA ASN A 331 -12.39 5.36 -23.50
C ASN A 331 -13.05 3.99 -23.63
N PHE A 332 -13.83 3.59 -22.62
CA PHE A 332 -14.76 2.46 -22.68
C PHE A 332 -16.18 3.00 -22.65
N PHE A 333 -16.73 3.28 -23.84
CA PHE A 333 -17.95 4.09 -24.01
C PHE A 333 -17.77 5.47 -23.37
N ASP A 334 -18.59 5.81 -22.37
CA ASP A 334 -18.56 7.03 -21.58
C ASP A 334 -17.60 6.98 -20.40
N LEU A 335 -16.98 5.83 -20.13
CA LEU A 335 -15.94 5.69 -19.11
C LEU A 335 -14.57 6.12 -19.66
N LEU A 336 -13.85 6.87 -18.84
CA LEU A 336 -12.53 7.45 -19.12
C LEU A 336 -11.47 6.75 -18.27
N PHE A 337 -10.30 6.47 -18.86
CA PHE A 337 -9.08 6.13 -18.11
C PHE A 337 -7.87 6.86 -18.73
N ASP A 338 -7.11 7.62 -17.94
CA ASP A 338 -6.08 8.56 -18.44
C ASP A 338 -4.78 8.64 -17.63
N GLY A 339 -4.52 7.66 -16.76
CA GLY A 339 -3.34 7.64 -15.88
C GLY A 339 -2.00 7.34 -16.56
N GLN A 340 -0.92 7.27 -15.76
CA GLN A 340 0.44 6.93 -16.21
C GLN A 340 1.02 5.72 -15.47
N ALA A 341 1.51 4.73 -16.21
CA ALA A 341 2.25 3.60 -15.65
C ALA A 341 3.54 4.09 -14.98
N HIS A 342 3.95 3.47 -13.87
CA HIS A 342 5.19 3.87 -13.20
C HIS A 342 5.83 2.75 -12.37
N ILE A 343 7.11 2.97 -12.05
CA ILE A 343 7.91 2.18 -11.12
C ILE A 343 8.52 3.14 -10.11
N THR A 344 8.24 2.92 -8.82
CA THR A 344 8.83 3.71 -7.74
C THR A 344 9.95 2.95 -7.04
N GLU A 345 10.81 3.70 -6.35
CA GLU A 345 11.85 3.15 -5.51
C GLU A 345 12.05 4.01 -4.26
N ARG A 346 12.83 3.50 -3.30
CA ARG A 346 13.24 4.31 -2.16
C ARG A 346 14.04 5.53 -2.60
N ALA A 347 13.64 6.71 -2.13
CA ALA A 347 14.35 7.96 -2.34
C ALA A 347 15.76 7.90 -1.72
N ARG A 348 16.75 8.41 -2.45
CA ARG A 348 18.15 8.43 -2.03
C ARG A 348 18.77 9.79 -2.33
N PRO A 349 19.71 10.27 -1.50
CA PRO A 349 20.38 11.54 -1.77
C PRO A 349 21.11 11.49 -3.11
N LYS A 350 20.99 12.57 -3.90
CA LYS A 350 21.60 12.72 -5.24
C LYS A 350 21.09 11.73 -6.31
N ALA A 351 20.02 10.98 -6.03
CA ALA A 351 19.34 10.21 -7.08
C ALA A 351 18.69 11.14 -8.12
N GLY A 352 18.35 10.58 -9.28
CA GLY A 352 17.58 11.29 -10.29
C GLY A 352 16.20 11.68 -9.75
N LEU A 353 15.65 12.76 -10.31
CA LEU A 353 14.29 13.21 -10.02
C LEU A 353 13.34 12.73 -11.12
N GLY A 354 12.11 12.39 -10.75
CA GLY A 354 11.04 12.05 -11.68
C GLY A 354 9.71 12.67 -11.23
N ALA A 355 8.72 12.70 -12.13
CA ALA A 355 7.41 13.25 -11.85
C ALA A 355 6.38 12.68 -12.83
N TYR A 356 5.12 12.65 -12.41
CA TYR A 356 4.01 12.55 -13.35
C TYR A 356 3.85 13.85 -14.14
N VAL A 357 2.99 13.82 -15.16
CA VAL A 357 2.68 15.01 -15.94
C VAL A 357 2.01 16.07 -15.05
N GLY A 358 2.40 17.33 -15.21
CA GLY A 358 1.93 18.46 -14.43
C GLY A 358 2.44 18.53 -12.99
N GLN A 359 3.58 17.91 -12.67
CA GLN A 359 4.18 17.94 -11.32
C GLN A 359 5.62 18.47 -11.30
N ASP A 360 6.05 18.92 -10.12
CA ASP A 360 7.46 19.19 -9.85
C ASP A 360 8.22 17.87 -9.59
N PRO A 361 9.42 17.66 -10.17
CA PRO A 361 10.16 16.40 -10.02
C PRO A 361 10.59 16.10 -8.58
N LEU A 362 10.43 14.88 -8.10
CA LEU A 362 10.84 14.42 -6.76
C LEU A 362 11.76 13.19 -6.85
N PRO A 363 12.59 12.90 -5.83
CA PRO A 363 13.28 11.62 -5.76
C PRO A 363 12.28 10.47 -5.52
N GLY A 364 12.71 9.22 -5.73
CA GLY A 364 11.88 8.03 -5.47
C GLY A 364 11.06 7.52 -6.67
N PHE A 365 11.27 8.11 -7.85
CA PHE A 365 10.79 7.57 -9.12
C PHE A 365 11.92 6.83 -9.83
N LEU A 366 11.69 5.56 -10.18
CA LEU A 366 12.62 4.81 -11.03
C LEU A 366 12.28 5.02 -12.51
N ARG A 367 10.99 4.90 -12.88
CA ARG A 367 10.47 5.14 -14.23
C ARG A 367 9.04 5.64 -14.17
N VAL A 368 8.67 6.51 -15.10
CA VAL A 368 7.28 6.95 -15.34
C VAL A 368 7.05 6.85 -16.84
N GLY A 369 5.95 6.20 -17.24
CA GLY A 369 5.54 6.07 -18.63
C GLY A 369 5.08 7.41 -19.21
N PRO A 370 5.13 7.59 -20.53
CA PRO A 370 4.66 8.82 -21.16
C PRO A 370 3.16 9.04 -20.89
N TRP A 371 2.78 10.31 -20.77
CA TRP A 371 1.39 10.72 -21.01
C TRP A 371 1.22 11.14 -22.47
N VAL A 372 -0.02 11.35 -22.91
CA VAL A 372 -0.38 11.64 -24.31
C VAL A 372 0.44 12.79 -24.90
N GLU A 373 0.61 13.87 -24.14
CA GLU A 373 1.58 14.93 -24.44
C GLU A 373 2.70 14.97 -23.40
N PRO A 374 3.94 15.30 -23.79
CA PRO A 374 4.99 15.57 -22.83
C PRO A 374 4.63 16.80 -21.99
N ASP A 375 5.09 16.81 -20.74
CA ASP A 375 4.90 17.96 -19.88
C ASP A 375 5.51 19.24 -20.50
N PRO A 376 4.75 20.34 -20.65
CA PRO A 376 5.26 21.57 -21.24
C PRO A 376 6.48 22.16 -20.52
N GLY A 377 6.65 21.87 -19.23
CA GLY A 377 7.80 22.27 -18.43
C GLY A 377 9.11 21.62 -18.88
N LEU A 378 9.08 20.49 -19.59
CA LEU A 378 10.29 19.87 -20.14
C LEU A 378 10.92 20.72 -21.26
N ALA A 379 10.09 21.37 -22.07
CA ALA A 379 10.53 22.26 -23.14
C ALA A 379 10.74 23.70 -22.67
N ALA A 380 10.03 24.11 -21.62
CA ALA A 380 10.03 25.47 -21.07
C ALA A 380 10.01 25.43 -19.53
N PRO A 381 11.16 25.19 -18.87
CA PRO A 381 11.26 24.99 -17.42
C PRO A 381 10.81 26.19 -16.58
N GLU A 382 10.74 27.38 -17.16
CA GLU A 382 10.28 28.61 -16.53
C GLU A 382 8.75 28.69 -16.38
N ARG A 383 7.99 27.83 -17.07
CA ARG A 383 6.53 27.80 -16.97
C ARG A 383 6.09 27.39 -15.58
N SER A 384 5.10 28.11 -15.05
CA SER A 384 4.47 27.75 -13.78
C SER A 384 3.71 26.42 -13.90
N LEU A 385 3.51 25.73 -12.78
CA LEU A 385 2.68 24.53 -12.72
C LEU A 385 1.26 24.79 -13.23
N ALA A 386 0.69 25.97 -12.92
CA ALA A 386 -0.65 26.35 -13.38
C ALA A 386 -0.75 26.39 -14.92
N GLU A 387 0.20 27.05 -15.59
CA GLU A 387 0.23 27.14 -17.06
C GLU A 387 0.48 25.77 -17.72
N ARG A 388 1.34 24.95 -17.10
CA ARG A 388 1.59 23.57 -17.56
C ARG A 388 0.30 22.75 -17.48
N ARG A 389 -0.39 22.77 -16.33
CA ARG A 389 -1.63 22.03 -16.08
C ARG A 389 -2.77 22.50 -16.98
N GLU A 390 -2.93 23.80 -17.20
CA GLU A 390 -3.96 24.35 -18.10
C GLU A 390 -3.85 23.75 -19.52
N LYS A 391 -2.64 23.70 -20.08
CA LYS A 391 -2.43 23.09 -21.41
C LYS A 391 -2.74 21.58 -21.41
N LEU A 392 -2.31 20.87 -20.38
CA LEU A 392 -2.55 19.43 -20.25
C LEU A 392 -4.05 19.13 -20.08
N ARG A 393 -4.80 19.95 -19.33
CA ARG A 393 -6.26 19.86 -19.20
C ARG A 393 -6.96 20.02 -20.54
N ALA A 394 -6.56 21.01 -21.34
CA ALA A 394 -7.13 21.19 -22.68
C ALA A 394 -6.93 19.95 -23.57
N THR A 395 -5.78 19.29 -23.44
CA THR A 395 -5.49 18.03 -24.11
C THR A 395 -6.40 16.92 -23.59
N GLY A 396 -6.52 16.75 -22.26
CA GLY A 396 -7.40 15.76 -21.64
C GLY A 396 -8.87 15.89 -22.06
N VAL A 397 -9.40 17.11 -22.09
CA VAL A 397 -10.78 17.38 -22.55
C VAL A 397 -11.00 16.97 -24.01
N ALA A 398 -10.00 17.15 -24.87
CA ALA A 398 -10.07 16.73 -26.27
C ALA A 398 -10.02 15.20 -26.45
N LEU A 399 -9.62 14.44 -25.43
CA LEU A 399 -9.60 12.97 -25.46
C LEU A 399 -10.92 12.35 -25.01
N LEU A 400 -11.80 13.13 -24.37
CA LEU A 400 -13.05 12.65 -23.78
C LEU A 400 -14.00 12.04 -24.83
N PRO A 401 -14.81 11.03 -24.44
CA PRO A 401 -15.87 10.49 -25.29
C PRO A 401 -16.81 11.60 -25.78
N GLY A 402 -17.08 11.65 -27.09
CA GLY A 402 -18.00 12.63 -27.67
C GLY A 402 -17.48 14.07 -27.72
N SER A 403 -16.19 14.31 -27.47
CA SER A 403 -15.56 15.64 -27.61
C SER A 403 -15.61 16.18 -29.05
N GLY A 404 -15.69 15.30 -30.05
CA GLY A 404 -15.64 15.66 -31.48
C GLY A 404 -14.28 16.17 -31.95
N ALA A 405 -13.26 16.11 -31.10
CA ALA A 405 -11.90 16.51 -31.45
C ALA A 405 -11.24 15.48 -32.37
N PRO A 406 -10.30 15.87 -33.25
CA PRO A 406 -9.60 14.93 -34.13
C PRO A 406 -8.82 13.84 -33.39
N ASN A 407 -8.44 14.09 -32.13
CA ASN A 407 -7.72 13.18 -31.26
C ASN A 407 -8.62 12.55 -30.18
N GLU A 408 -9.94 12.56 -30.33
CA GLU A 408 -10.84 11.85 -29.41
C GLU A 408 -10.39 10.39 -29.23
N ASN A 409 -10.35 9.91 -27.98
CA ASN A 409 -9.80 8.60 -27.60
C ASN A 409 -8.35 8.35 -28.05
N GLY A 410 -7.59 9.41 -28.35
CA GLY A 410 -6.20 9.37 -28.82
C GLY A 410 -5.16 9.09 -27.73
N TYR A 411 -5.49 8.27 -26.73
CA TYR A 411 -4.57 7.85 -25.67
C TYR A 411 -3.41 7.03 -26.24
N VAL A 412 -2.41 6.75 -25.40
CA VAL A 412 -1.19 6.04 -25.78
C VAL A 412 -1.01 4.76 -24.98
N ASP A 413 -0.57 3.69 -25.65
CA ASP A 413 0.03 2.55 -24.97
C ASP A 413 1.36 3.00 -24.33
N SER A 414 1.68 2.44 -23.17
CA SER A 414 2.95 2.67 -22.47
C SER A 414 3.54 1.33 -22.04
N LEU A 415 4.85 1.20 -22.15
CA LEU A 415 5.59 0.07 -21.60
C LEU A 415 6.88 0.60 -21.00
N ILE A 416 7.05 0.35 -19.70
CA ILE A 416 8.27 0.68 -18.97
C ILE A 416 8.80 -0.57 -18.31
N ALA A 417 10.12 -0.62 -18.10
CA ALA A 417 10.76 -1.78 -17.51
C ALA A 417 11.96 -1.39 -16.65
N ALA A 418 12.26 -2.25 -15.67
CA ALA A 418 13.46 -2.13 -14.86
C ALA A 418 13.86 -3.50 -14.29
N ASP A 419 15.15 -3.65 -13.96
CA ASP A 419 15.56 -4.69 -13.04
C ASP A 419 15.41 -4.19 -11.61
N LEU A 420 14.81 -5.01 -10.73
CA LEU A 420 14.46 -4.61 -9.37
C LEU A 420 15.35 -5.34 -8.35
N GLU A 421 15.87 -4.57 -7.39
CA GLU A 421 16.56 -5.10 -6.22
C GLU A 421 15.57 -5.14 -5.06
N LEU A 422 15.10 -6.34 -4.70
CA LEU A 422 14.11 -6.54 -3.63
C LEU A 422 14.79 -6.67 -2.25
N VAL A 423 16.08 -7.04 -2.22
CA VAL A 423 16.85 -7.19 -0.98
C VAL A 423 17.82 -6.02 -0.78
N ALA A 424 17.88 -5.46 0.44
CA ALA A 424 18.87 -4.41 0.73
C ALA A 424 20.27 -4.98 0.75
N LYS A 425 21.23 -4.16 0.31
CA LYS A 425 22.65 -4.43 0.43
C LYS A 425 23.23 -3.62 1.59
N PRO A 426 24.23 -4.15 2.30
CA PRO A 426 24.95 -3.39 3.31
C PRO A 426 25.53 -2.09 2.74
N VAL A 427 25.38 -0.99 3.48
CA VAL A 427 25.88 0.34 3.10
C VAL A 427 26.80 0.83 4.22
N LYS A 428 28.00 1.27 3.83
CA LYS A 428 28.90 1.96 4.77
C LYS A 428 28.31 3.32 5.13
N VAL A 429 28.03 3.54 6.41
CA VAL A 429 27.50 4.81 6.91
C VAL A 429 28.64 5.68 7.43
N GLU A 430 28.75 6.90 6.90
CA GLU A 430 29.58 7.95 7.49
C GLU A 430 28.79 8.67 8.57
N ARG A 431 29.27 8.60 9.81
CA ARG A 431 28.59 9.17 10.96
C ARG A 431 28.63 10.70 10.92
N ASP A 432 27.50 11.35 11.23
CA ASP A 432 27.46 12.76 11.59
C ASP A 432 27.90 12.95 13.06
N PRO A 433 29.08 13.54 13.34
CA PRO A 433 29.59 13.69 14.70
C PRO A 433 28.85 14.73 15.53
N SER A 434 28.00 15.56 14.92
CA SER A 434 27.18 16.55 15.64
C SER A 434 25.95 15.93 16.31
N LEU A 435 25.62 14.68 15.96
CA LEU A 435 24.48 13.93 16.48
C LEU A 435 24.92 12.82 17.44
N SER A 436 24.01 12.46 18.35
CA SER A 436 24.16 11.29 19.22
C SER A 436 24.39 10.03 18.38
N GLU A 437 25.35 9.21 18.81
CA GLU A 437 25.64 7.94 18.16
C GLU A 437 24.39 7.04 18.19
N SER A 438 24.00 6.51 17.03
CA SER A 438 22.99 5.45 16.97
C SER A 438 23.65 4.09 17.14
N ARG A 439 23.08 3.25 18.01
CA ARG A 439 23.64 1.94 18.38
C ARG A 439 22.65 0.83 18.10
N ALA A 440 23.14 -0.30 17.59
CA ALA A 440 22.30 -1.49 17.45
C ALA A 440 21.88 -1.99 18.84
N VAL A 441 20.59 -2.25 19.02
CA VAL A 441 20.04 -2.80 20.28
C VAL A 441 20.46 -4.25 20.46
N ALA A 442 20.47 -5.03 19.38
CA ALA A 442 20.84 -6.44 19.37
C ALA A 442 21.52 -6.81 18.04
N PRO A 443 22.86 -6.69 17.93
CA PRO A 443 23.58 -7.05 16.71
C PRO A 443 23.49 -8.56 16.46
N PHE A 444 23.19 -8.95 15.21
CA PHE A 444 23.13 -10.35 14.80
C PHE A 444 23.43 -10.51 13.30
N GLU A 445 23.91 -11.68 12.91
CA GLU A 445 24.41 -11.94 11.55
C GLU A 445 23.29 -12.22 10.53
N ALA A 446 22.17 -12.86 10.94
CA ALA A 446 21.10 -13.31 10.05
C ALA A 446 19.68 -12.95 10.54
N GLY A 447 18.68 -13.02 9.65
CA GLY A 447 17.29 -12.64 9.94
C GLY A 447 17.02 -11.13 9.84
N GLN A 448 15.77 -10.72 10.04
CA GLN A 448 15.30 -9.32 10.02
C GLN A 448 14.77 -8.94 11.41
N GLN A 449 15.02 -7.71 11.86
CA GLN A 449 14.38 -7.14 13.04
C GLN A 449 13.46 -5.99 12.64
N ARG A 450 12.23 -5.98 13.14
CA ARG A 450 11.19 -4.98 12.76
C ARG A 450 10.26 -4.68 13.92
N ALA A 451 9.41 -3.66 13.74
CA ALA A 451 8.31 -3.30 14.65
C ALA A 451 8.76 -3.24 16.11
N ALA A 452 9.87 -2.54 16.36
CA ALA A 452 10.35 -2.34 17.72
C ALA A 452 9.45 -1.38 18.48
N ASP A 453 9.38 -1.57 19.80
CA ASP A 453 8.78 -0.64 20.73
C ASP A 453 9.61 -0.54 22.01
N VAL A 454 9.46 0.55 22.76
CA VAL A 454 10.30 0.83 23.93
C VAL A 454 9.46 1.31 25.11
N GLY A 455 9.68 0.69 26.27
CA GLY A 455 9.04 1.05 27.53
C GLY A 455 10.10 1.33 28.59
N ALA A 456 9.86 2.31 29.46
CA ALA A 456 10.79 2.70 30.50
C ALA A 456 10.10 2.91 31.85
N ASP A 457 10.86 2.78 32.94
CA ASP A 457 10.35 2.95 34.31
C ASP A 457 10.37 4.41 34.79
N GLY A 458 10.79 5.34 33.93
CA GLY A 458 10.96 6.76 34.26
C GLY A 458 12.11 7.07 35.22
N LYS A 459 12.88 6.06 35.68
CA LYS A 459 14.04 6.18 36.58
C LYS A 459 15.37 5.84 35.90
N GLY A 460 15.31 5.27 34.69
CA GLY A 460 16.46 5.00 33.84
C GLY A 460 16.52 3.57 33.33
N ALA A 461 15.72 2.65 33.87
CA ALA A 461 15.61 1.32 33.30
C ALA A 461 14.63 1.32 32.11
N ALA A 462 14.99 0.61 31.05
CA ALA A 462 14.19 0.50 29.84
C ALA A 462 14.23 -0.93 29.29
N VAL A 463 13.17 -1.29 28.56
CA VAL A 463 13.08 -2.53 27.80
C VAL A 463 12.70 -2.17 26.37
N VAL A 464 13.49 -2.65 25.42
CA VAL A 464 13.16 -2.59 24.00
C VAL A 464 12.66 -3.97 23.59
N VAL A 465 11.53 -4.03 22.90
CA VAL A 465 10.95 -5.25 22.33
C VAL A 465 10.92 -5.14 20.82
N TRP A 466 11.08 -6.23 20.09
CA TRP A 466 11.00 -6.25 18.62
C TRP A 466 10.61 -7.62 18.10
N GLN A 467 10.14 -7.64 16.86
CA GLN A 467 9.97 -8.87 16.09
C GLN A 467 11.31 -9.23 15.42
N ASP A 468 11.73 -10.49 15.54
CA ASP A 468 12.99 -10.98 15.00
C ASP A 468 12.80 -12.30 14.24
N SER A 469 13.26 -12.38 12.99
CA SER A 469 13.15 -13.58 12.15
C SER A 469 14.43 -14.41 12.05
N ARG A 470 15.40 -14.23 12.97
CA ARG A 470 16.67 -14.99 12.98
C ARG A 470 16.49 -16.52 13.03
N SER A 471 15.36 -17.01 13.53
CA SER A 471 15.02 -18.44 13.62
C SER A 471 14.14 -18.94 12.45
N GLY A 472 13.94 -18.13 11.40
CA GLY A 472 13.13 -18.46 10.23
C GLY A 472 11.65 -18.11 10.38
N THR A 473 11.10 -18.23 11.59
CA THR A 473 9.76 -17.74 11.95
C THR A 473 9.92 -16.50 12.84
N PRO A 474 9.20 -15.39 12.58
CA PRO A 474 9.33 -14.20 13.41
C PRO A 474 8.88 -14.48 14.84
N ARG A 475 9.73 -14.14 15.81
CA ARG A 475 9.47 -14.27 17.26
C ARG A 475 9.66 -12.93 17.95
N VAL A 476 9.08 -12.75 19.13
CA VAL A 476 9.26 -11.53 19.92
C VAL A 476 10.48 -11.66 20.84
N PHE A 477 11.42 -10.74 20.65
CA PHE A 477 12.61 -10.59 21.47
C PHE A 477 12.56 -9.32 22.30
N ALA A 478 13.35 -9.30 23.37
CA ALA A 478 13.54 -8.15 24.23
C ALA A 478 15.01 -7.97 24.62
N ALA A 479 15.40 -6.72 24.90
CA ALA A 479 16.68 -6.37 25.51
C ALA A 479 16.44 -5.30 26.58
N ARG A 480 17.17 -5.43 27.70
CA ARG A 480 17.07 -4.53 28.84
C ARG A 480 18.21 -3.52 28.85
N SER A 481 17.94 -2.31 29.30
CA SER A 481 18.93 -1.31 29.63
C SER A 481 18.71 -0.83 31.07
N GLY A 482 19.79 -0.76 31.86
CA GLY A 482 19.77 -0.23 33.22
C GLY A 482 20.33 1.19 33.35
N ASP A 483 20.78 1.79 32.24
CA ASP A 483 21.56 3.03 32.21
C ASP A 483 20.96 4.10 31.29
N GLY A 484 19.65 4.02 31.03
CA GLY A 484 18.92 4.97 30.20
C GLY A 484 19.19 4.82 28.70
N GLY A 485 19.56 3.61 28.25
CA GLY A 485 19.84 3.30 26.85
C GLY A 485 21.29 3.59 26.43
N GLN A 486 22.23 3.74 27.37
CA GLN A 486 23.65 3.82 27.02
C GLN A 486 24.19 2.46 26.58
N SER A 487 23.72 1.38 27.21
CA SER A 487 24.00 0.00 26.83
C SER A 487 22.74 -0.89 26.95
N PHE A 488 22.76 -1.99 26.19
CA PHE A 488 21.73 -3.02 26.21
C PHE A 488 22.37 -4.35 26.60
N GLY A 489 21.68 -5.12 27.46
CA GLY A 489 22.06 -6.48 27.77
C GLY A 489 21.77 -7.45 26.62
N GLU A 490 22.13 -8.72 26.83
CA GLU A 490 21.88 -9.78 25.84
C GLU A 490 20.39 -9.90 25.48
N PRO A 491 20.05 -10.03 24.18
CA PRO A 491 18.67 -10.21 23.74
C PRO A 491 18.12 -11.58 24.15
N PHE A 492 16.85 -11.64 24.54
CA PHE A 492 16.16 -12.88 24.91
C PHE A 492 14.76 -12.96 24.29
N GLU A 493 14.27 -14.18 24.03
CA GLU A 493 12.90 -14.42 23.56
C GLU A 493 11.91 -14.28 24.72
N LEU A 494 10.76 -13.62 24.49
CA LEU A 494 9.70 -13.55 25.50
C LEU A 494 9.01 -14.89 25.74
N GLU A 495 8.98 -15.76 24.73
CA GLU A 495 8.45 -17.12 24.83
C GLU A 495 9.42 -18.13 24.23
N ALA A 496 10.39 -18.57 25.03
CA ALA A 496 11.40 -19.53 24.56
C ALA A 496 10.76 -20.84 24.07
N GLY A 497 11.18 -21.30 22.89
CA GLY A 497 10.80 -22.60 22.33
C GLY A 497 9.42 -22.68 21.70
N GLY A 498 8.70 -21.55 21.56
CA GLY A 498 7.48 -21.49 20.74
C GLY A 498 7.75 -21.75 19.25
N THR A 499 6.70 -22.02 18.49
CA THR A 499 6.79 -22.30 17.03
C THR A 499 5.91 -21.39 16.19
N GLU A 500 4.97 -20.69 16.81
CA GLU A 500 4.04 -19.82 16.11
C GLU A 500 4.71 -18.47 15.75
N PRO A 501 4.36 -17.88 14.59
CA PRO A 501 4.76 -16.52 14.25
C PRO A 501 4.24 -15.54 15.31
N GLN A 502 5.13 -14.69 15.84
CA GLN A 502 4.80 -13.62 16.77
C GLN A 502 5.19 -12.29 16.12
N ARG A 503 4.25 -11.33 16.07
CA ARG A 503 4.41 -10.06 15.36
C ARG A 503 3.92 -8.88 16.22
N ARG A 504 4.29 -7.67 15.81
CA ARG A 504 3.80 -6.40 16.40
C ARG A 504 3.85 -6.36 17.94
N PRO A 505 5.01 -6.58 18.57
CA PRO A 505 5.10 -6.36 19.99
C PRO A 505 4.89 -4.89 20.34
N ARG A 506 4.09 -4.61 21.37
CA ARG A 506 3.94 -3.30 22.01
C ARG A 506 4.24 -3.42 23.49
N ILE A 507 4.78 -2.36 24.08
CA ILE A 507 5.20 -2.35 25.48
C ILE A 507 4.62 -1.16 26.23
N CYS A 508 4.17 -1.41 27.46
CA CYS A 508 3.64 -0.41 28.36
C CYS A 508 4.25 -0.50 29.76
N SER A 509 4.24 0.60 30.49
CA SER A 509 4.86 0.75 31.81
C SER A 509 4.03 1.67 32.71
N ASP A 510 3.88 1.30 33.98
CA ASP A 510 3.29 2.16 35.02
C ASP A 510 4.36 2.90 35.85
N GLY A 511 5.62 2.89 35.40
CA GLY A 511 6.77 3.44 36.15
C GLY A 511 7.35 2.48 37.21
N THR A 512 6.76 1.29 37.34
CA THR A 512 7.30 0.19 38.12
C THR A 512 7.31 -1.09 37.31
N ARG A 513 6.14 -1.59 36.89
CA ARG A 513 5.92 -2.81 36.13
C ARG A 513 5.93 -2.53 34.63
N VAL A 514 6.17 -3.58 33.85
CA VAL A 514 6.20 -3.52 32.38
C VAL A 514 5.33 -4.63 31.82
N GLY A 515 4.43 -4.30 30.90
CA GLY A 515 3.62 -5.26 30.14
C GLY A 515 4.05 -5.29 28.69
N VAL A 516 4.11 -6.47 28.08
CA VAL A 516 4.32 -6.62 26.64
C VAL A 516 3.16 -7.40 26.05
N VAL A 517 2.64 -6.92 24.92
CA VAL A 517 1.57 -7.58 24.15
C VAL A 517 2.03 -7.81 22.72
N TRP A 518 1.57 -8.88 22.10
CA TRP A 518 1.86 -9.20 20.70
C TRP A 518 0.74 -10.03 20.09
N GLN A 519 0.72 -10.09 18.76
CA GLN A 519 -0.13 -11.02 18.02
C GLN A 519 0.64 -12.29 17.68
N GLU A 520 -0.01 -13.45 17.76
CA GLU A 520 0.57 -14.78 17.60
C GLU A 520 -0.31 -15.68 16.73
N GLY A 521 0.31 -16.38 15.77
CA GLY A 521 -0.35 -17.36 14.91
C GLY A 521 -0.19 -17.08 13.42
N ALA A 522 -0.78 -17.94 12.61
CA ALA A 522 -0.80 -17.79 11.16
C ALA A 522 -1.67 -16.59 10.70
N ALA A 523 -1.39 -16.08 9.50
CA ALA A 523 -2.15 -15.01 8.89
C ALA A 523 -3.66 -15.35 8.82
N GLY A 524 -4.51 -14.43 9.28
CA GLY A 524 -5.97 -14.59 9.35
C GLY A 524 -6.46 -15.37 10.57
N LYS A 525 -5.56 -15.85 11.45
CA LYS A 525 -5.88 -16.63 12.65
C LYS A 525 -5.16 -16.12 13.90
N GLU A 526 -4.54 -14.95 13.82
CA GLU A 526 -3.72 -14.41 14.89
C GLU A 526 -4.54 -14.18 16.18
N GLN A 527 -3.95 -14.48 17.33
CA GLN A 527 -4.49 -14.25 18.66
C GLN A 527 -3.59 -13.27 19.43
N VAL A 528 -4.14 -12.55 20.41
CA VAL A 528 -3.35 -11.62 21.23
C VAL A 528 -2.83 -12.32 22.49
N ARG A 529 -1.53 -12.17 22.73
CA ARG A 529 -0.82 -12.66 23.92
C ARG A 529 -0.30 -11.47 24.74
N ALA A 530 -0.16 -11.69 26.04
CA ALA A 530 0.40 -10.71 26.96
C ALA A 530 1.34 -11.37 27.98
N ALA A 531 2.40 -10.66 28.36
CA ALA A 531 3.29 -11.03 29.45
C ALA A 531 3.62 -9.80 30.32
N LEU A 532 3.53 -9.94 31.64
CA LEU A 532 3.83 -8.91 32.63
C LEU A 532 5.15 -9.22 33.35
N ALA A 533 5.94 -8.17 33.62
CA ALA A 533 7.10 -8.20 34.49
C ALA A 533 6.89 -7.27 35.68
N ALA A 534 7.37 -7.70 36.86
CA ALA A 534 7.27 -6.91 38.09
C ALA A 534 8.11 -5.61 38.04
N SER A 535 9.13 -5.58 37.20
CA SER A 535 9.87 -4.37 36.83
C SER A 535 10.59 -4.52 35.50
N ALA A 536 11.10 -3.42 34.92
CA ALA A 536 11.92 -3.44 33.71
C ALA A 536 13.16 -4.37 33.82
N GLY A 537 13.67 -4.58 35.04
CA GLY A 537 14.79 -5.50 35.31
C GLY A 537 14.37 -6.92 35.70
N ALA A 538 13.08 -7.18 35.94
CA ALA A 538 12.57 -8.49 36.36
C ALA A 538 12.23 -9.38 35.16
N ASP A 539 12.14 -10.68 35.41
CA ASP A 539 11.67 -11.64 34.42
C ASP A 539 10.17 -11.49 34.14
N PHE A 540 9.81 -11.75 32.88
CA PHE A 540 8.43 -11.81 32.45
C PHE A 540 7.79 -13.10 32.96
N GLU A 541 6.55 -13.00 33.40
CA GLU A 541 5.74 -14.19 33.65
C GLU A 541 5.50 -14.98 32.36
N LYS A 542 4.97 -16.20 32.51
CA LYS A 542 4.57 -16.99 31.34
C LYS A 542 3.48 -16.23 30.54
N PRO A 543 3.63 -16.08 29.21
CA PRO A 543 2.65 -15.39 28.39
C PRO A 543 1.25 -16.03 28.48
N VAL A 544 0.22 -15.21 28.58
CA VAL A 544 -1.20 -15.65 28.62
C VAL A 544 -1.96 -15.12 27.41
N ALA A 545 -3.03 -15.79 27.00
CA ALA A 545 -3.94 -15.29 25.98
C ALA A 545 -4.85 -14.20 26.57
N VAL A 546 -5.08 -13.13 25.81
CA VAL A 546 -5.89 -11.98 26.26
C VAL A 546 -7.37 -12.23 26.10
N ALA A 547 -7.80 -12.73 24.94
CA ALA A 547 -9.19 -13.05 24.64
C ALA A 547 -9.23 -14.19 23.60
N PRO A 548 -9.08 -15.46 24.02
CA PRO A 548 -9.08 -16.58 23.08
C PRO A 548 -10.46 -16.71 22.42
N GLY A 549 -10.48 -16.87 21.10
CA GLY A 549 -11.72 -16.93 20.33
C GLY A 549 -11.51 -17.37 18.89
N ALA A 550 -12.57 -17.25 18.09
CA ALA A 550 -12.47 -17.35 16.65
C ALA A 550 -11.96 -16.01 16.07
N GLY A 551 -11.65 -15.96 14.77
CA GLY A 551 -11.27 -14.71 14.10
C GLY A 551 -9.86 -14.20 14.41
N ALA A 552 -9.36 -13.36 13.50
CA ALA A 552 -8.05 -12.73 13.62
C ALA A 552 -8.09 -11.56 14.60
N LYS A 553 -7.02 -11.36 15.37
CA LYS A 553 -6.84 -10.27 16.32
C LYS A 553 -5.51 -9.58 16.04
N TRP A 554 -5.56 -8.33 15.62
CA TRP A 554 -4.42 -7.59 15.09
C TRP A 554 -4.09 -6.34 15.89
N TRP A 555 -2.85 -5.88 15.71
CA TRP A 555 -2.35 -4.58 16.18
C TRP A 555 -2.71 -4.30 17.65
N PRO A 556 -2.28 -5.17 18.59
CA PRO A 556 -2.56 -4.94 20.00
C PRO A 556 -1.73 -3.77 20.54
N ASP A 557 -2.26 -3.03 21.51
CA ASP A 557 -1.52 -2.04 22.31
C ASP A 557 -1.93 -2.15 23.79
N CYS A 558 -1.11 -1.66 24.72
CA CYS A 558 -1.36 -1.82 26.15
C CYS A 558 -1.09 -0.59 27.01
N GLY A 559 -1.74 -0.54 28.18
CA GLY A 559 -1.56 0.50 29.19
C GLY A 559 -1.99 0.02 30.58
N PHE A 560 -1.71 0.82 31.61
CA PHE A 560 -2.09 0.50 32.99
C PHE A 560 -3.09 1.50 33.53
N VAL A 561 -4.31 1.04 33.84
CA VAL A 561 -5.38 1.89 34.40
C VAL A 561 -5.47 1.76 35.92
N GLY A 562 -5.82 2.86 36.59
CA GLY A 562 -6.11 2.90 38.01
C GLY A 562 -4.96 2.41 38.89
N SER A 563 -5.23 1.47 39.79
CA SER A 563 -4.26 0.92 40.76
C SER A 563 -3.31 -0.13 40.17
N GLY A 564 -3.28 -0.26 38.83
CA GLY A 564 -2.34 -1.14 38.15
C GLY A 564 -2.95 -2.28 37.36
N ASP A 565 -4.19 -2.13 36.88
CA ASP A 565 -4.79 -3.13 36.01
C ASP A 565 -4.19 -3.01 34.62
N LEU A 566 -3.72 -4.12 34.06
CA LEU A 566 -3.23 -4.16 32.69
C LEU A 566 -4.44 -4.14 31.75
N VAL A 567 -4.44 -3.22 30.80
CA VAL A 567 -5.46 -3.08 29.77
C VAL A 567 -4.83 -3.30 28.42
N VAL A 568 -5.49 -4.09 27.59
CA VAL A 568 -5.05 -4.42 26.23
C VAL A 568 -6.18 -4.12 25.27
N VAL A 569 -5.87 -3.39 24.19
CA VAL A 569 -6.78 -3.08 23.09
C VAL A 569 -6.27 -3.74 21.80
N TRP A 570 -7.17 -4.18 20.92
CA TRP A 570 -6.82 -4.76 19.62
C TRP A 570 -7.93 -4.58 18.57
N SER A 571 -7.58 -4.75 17.30
CA SER A 571 -8.53 -4.90 16.18
C SER A 571 -9.00 -6.35 16.09
N ASP A 572 -10.31 -6.56 16.22
CA ASP A 572 -10.96 -7.86 16.26
C ASP A 572 -11.80 -8.09 14.99
N PHE A 573 -11.59 -9.23 14.33
CA PHE A 573 -12.27 -9.58 13.08
C PHE A 573 -13.32 -10.68 13.26
N GLU A 574 -13.75 -11.00 14.48
CA GLU A 574 -14.76 -12.06 14.74
C GLU A 574 -16.09 -11.84 14.00
N SER A 575 -16.48 -10.58 13.76
CA SER A 575 -17.73 -10.24 13.05
C SER A 575 -17.58 -10.17 11.53
N GLY A 576 -16.38 -10.43 10.98
CA GLY A 576 -16.07 -10.25 9.55
C GLY A 576 -15.67 -8.82 9.16
N VAL A 577 -15.89 -7.84 10.05
CA VAL A 577 -15.40 -6.46 9.93
C VAL A 577 -14.53 -6.13 11.14
N ALA A 578 -13.51 -5.29 10.97
CA ALA A 578 -12.62 -4.95 12.07
C ALA A 578 -13.35 -4.08 13.10
N LYS A 579 -13.46 -4.55 14.35
CA LYS A 579 -13.98 -3.74 15.47
C LYS A 579 -12.97 -3.75 16.61
N LEU A 580 -12.87 -2.65 17.33
CA LEU A 580 -11.94 -2.56 18.44
C LEU A 580 -12.51 -3.22 19.70
N ARG A 581 -11.67 -3.99 20.39
CA ARG A 581 -12.01 -4.68 21.63
C ARG A 581 -10.95 -4.39 22.68
N LEU A 582 -11.39 -4.40 23.95
CA LEU A 582 -10.54 -4.14 25.10
C LEU A 582 -10.77 -5.22 26.15
N ALA A 583 -9.70 -5.76 26.73
CA ALA A 583 -9.76 -6.63 27.89
C ALA A 583 -8.85 -6.11 29.01
N ARG A 584 -9.29 -6.35 30.24
CA ARG A 584 -8.60 -5.94 31.46
C ARG A 584 -8.11 -7.17 32.21
N ARG A 585 -6.92 -7.08 32.78
CA ARG A 585 -6.41 -8.01 33.78
C ARG A 585 -6.12 -7.25 35.06
N ALA A 586 -6.93 -7.52 36.09
CA ALA A 586 -6.78 -6.89 37.38
C ALA A 586 -5.42 -7.19 38.02
N ALA A 587 -4.88 -6.24 38.78
CA ALA A 587 -3.59 -6.40 39.45
C ALA A 587 -3.55 -7.67 40.34
N GLY A 588 -2.51 -8.48 40.16
CA GLY A 588 -2.31 -9.73 40.92
C GLY A 588 -3.17 -10.92 40.44
N GLN A 589 -4.06 -10.74 39.47
CA GLN A 589 -4.80 -11.85 38.86
C GLN A 589 -3.98 -12.49 37.73
N GLY A 590 -4.29 -13.76 37.39
CA GLY A 590 -3.60 -14.51 36.33
C GLY A 590 -4.29 -14.44 34.95
N ALA A 591 -5.57 -14.08 34.89
CA ALA A 591 -6.38 -14.13 33.67
C ALA A 591 -7.01 -12.77 33.34
N PHE A 592 -7.33 -12.58 32.07
CA PHE A 592 -8.10 -11.43 31.58
C PHE A 592 -9.60 -11.65 31.82
N GLU A 593 -10.29 -10.54 32.06
CA GLU A 593 -11.74 -10.45 32.05
C GLU A 593 -12.28 -10.52 30.61
N ALA A 594 -13.60 -10.68 30.48
CA ALA A 594 -14.25 -10.72 29.17
C ALA A 594 -14.02 -9.41 28.40
N ALA A 595 -13.74 -9.52 27.10
CA ALA A 595 -13.50 -8.37 26.24
C ALA A 595 -14.78 -7.55 26.02
N VAL A 596 -14.65 -6.22 26.08
CA VAL A 596 -15.71 -5.24 25.83
C VAL A 596 -15.43 -4.46 24.53
N PRO A 597 -16.46 -3.97 23.82
CA PRO A 597 -16.24 -3.16 22.62
C PRO A 597 -15.68 -1.79 23.01
N VAL A 598 -14.74 -1.29 22.21
CA VAL A 598 -14.34 0.12 22.23
C VAL A 598 -15.37 0.90 21.42
N ASP A 599 -15.81 2.05 21.94
CA ASP A 599 -16.94 2.82 21.41
C ASP A 599 -18.28 2.04 21.33
N PRO A 600 -18.82 1.57 22.49
CA PRO A 600 -20.12 0.90 22.55
C PRO A 600 -21.30 1.79 22.10
N SER A 601 -21.08 3.10 21.98
CA SER A 601 -22.08 4.07 21.53
C SER A 601 -22.19 4.19 20.01
N SER A 602 -21.25 3.62 19.24
CA SER A 602 -21.29 3.67 17.79
C SER A 602 -22.45 2.84 17.23
N ASP A 603 -23.23 3.45 16.34
CA ASP A 603 -24.30 2.84 15.55
C ASP A 603 -23.90 2.58 14.09
N ALA A 604 -22.61 2.70 13.76
CA ALA A 604 -22.11 2.52 12.41
C ALA A 604 -22.40 1.10 11.86
N GLU A 605 -22.92 1.05 10.62
CA GLU A 605 -23.25 -0.18 9.92
C GLU A 605 -22.06 -1.17 9.90
N PRO A 606 -22.29 -2.48 10.11
CA PRO A 606 -21.23 -3.48 10.18
C PRO A 606 -20.77 -3.92 8.78
N ARG A 607 -20.41 -2.97 7.92
CA ARG A 607 -19.75 -3.20 6.62
C ARG A 607 -18.28 -2.79 6.71
N VAL A 608 -17.55 -2.83 5.59
CA VAL A 608 -16.16 -2.32 5.54
C VAL A 608 -16.10 -0.90 6.12
N GLU A 609 -17.12 -0.06 5.86
CA GLU A 609 -17.34 1.25 6.45
C GLU A 609 -17.40 1.25 7.97
N GLY A 610 -17.86 0.19 8.63
CA GLY A 610 -17.86 0.08 10.08
C GLY A 610 -16.48 -0.20 10.70
N SER A 611 -15.39 -0.27 9.93
CA SER A 611 -14.09 -0.74 10.41
C SER A 611 -13.42 0.23 11.37
N GLN A 612 -12.94 -0.31 12.49
CA GLN A 612 -12.15 0.39 13.50
C GLN A 612 -10.81 -0.32 13.70
N VAL A 613 -9.71 0.40 13.49
CA VAL A 613 -8.36 -0.20 13.40
C VAL A 613 -7.27 0.69 13.98
N GLN A 614 -6.08 0.10 14.16
CA GLN A 614 -4.85 0.79 14.59
C GLN A 614 -5.06 1.60 15.87
N ALA A 615 -5.63 0.97 16.90
CA ALA A 615 -5.78 1.62 18.19
C ALA A 615 -4.43 1.84 18.88
N SER A 616 -4.29 2.99 19.53
CA SER A 616 -3.25 3.26 20.51
C SER A 616 -3.89 3.60 21.85
N ILE A 617 -3.26 3.16 22.94
CA ILE A 617 -3.70 3.45 24.31
C ILE A 617 -2.57 4.13 25.09
N SER A 618 -2.92 5.13 25.89
CA SER A 618 -1.93 5.82 26.72
C SER A 618 -1.32 4.87 27.76
N GLN A 619 -0.10 5.15 28.19
CA GLN A 619 0.57 4.40 29.27
C GLN A 619 -0.28 4.35 30.57
N THR A 620 -1.11 5.37 30.80
CA THR A 620 -2.08 5.46 31.91
C THR A 620 -3.35 4.63 31.70
N GLY A 621 -3.46 3.89 30.59
CA GLY A 621 -4.58 2.99 30.26
C GLY A 621 -5.95 3.67 30.09
N GLY A 622 -6.02 4.99 30.24
CA GLY A 622 -7.27 5.73 30.37
C GLY A 622 -7.71 6.45 29.11
N HIS A 623 -6.86 6.55 28.09
CA HIS A 623 -7.16 7.29 26.86
C HIS A 623 -6.78 6.45 25.64
N LEU A 624 -7.69 6.39 24.68
CA LEU A 624 -7.52 5.63 23.44
C LEU A 624 -7.70 6.56 22.24
N ALA A 625 -6.92 6.32 21.19
CA ALA A 625 -7.10 6.90 19.87
C ALA A 625 -7.10 5.79 18.80
N TRP A 626 -7.89 5.93 17.75
CA TRP A 626 -7.96 4.94 16.67
C TRP A 626 -8.39 5.53 15.33
N LEU A 627 -8.23 4.75 14.27
CA LEU A 627 -8.80 5.03 12.96
C LEU A 627 -10.19 4.43 12.83
N ASP A 628 -11.13 5.20 12.32
CA ASP A 628 -12.52 4.81 12.16
C ASP A 628 -13.01 5.16 10.75
N TYR A 629 -13.51 4.16 10.02
CA TYR A 629 -13.91 4.30 8.62
C TYR A 629 -15.40 4.62 8.42
N ARG A 630 -16.16 4.87 9.51
CA ARG A 630 -17.64 4.99 9.47
C ARG A 630 -18.19 6.06 8.53
N GLU A 631 -17.37 7.06 8.21
CA GLU A 631 -17.71 8.16 7.30
C GLU A 631 -17.05 8.01 5.91
N ARG A 632 -16.68 6.79 5.50
CA ARG A 632 -15.90 6.51 4.27
C ARG A 632 -14.62 7.36 4.18
N ALA A 633 -14.00 7.57 5.33
CA ALA A 633 -12.73 8.28 5.52
C ALA A 633 -12.05 7.69 6.74
N TRP A 634 -10.72 7.56 6.73
CA TRP A 634 -9.94 7.10 7.88
C TRP A 634 -9.76 8.25 8.86
N ASP A 635 -10.80 8.54 9.63
CA ASP A 635 -10.86 9.62 10.62
C ASP A 635 -10.22 9.19 11.95
N VAL A 636 -9.72 10.16 12.72
CA VAL A 636 -9.08 9.91 14.03
C VAL A 636 -10.09 10.17 15.14
N TYR A 637 -10.45 9.10 15.85
CA TYR A 637 -11.35 9.16 17.00
C TYR A 637 -10.61 8.94 18.30
N VAL A 638 -11.15 9.51 19.38
CA VAL A 638 -10.65 9.31 20.75
C VAL A 638 -11.80 9.01 21.71
N ALA A 639 -11.50 8.24 22.75
CA ALA A 639 -12.36 8.08 23.91
C ALA A 639 -11.54 7.91 25.19
N ARG A 640 -12.16 8.22 26.33
CA ARG A 640 -11.60 7.97 27.66
C ARG A 640 -12.22 6.70 28.23
N PHE A 641 -11.39 5.84 28.80
CA PHE A 641 -11.76 4.67 29.58
C PHE A 641 -11.51 4.93 31.07
N ASP A 642 -12.52 4.76 31.92
CA ASP A 642 -12.39 5.00 33.37
C ASP A 642 -11.96 3.75 34.16
N GLY A 643 -11.66 2.66 33.45
CA GLY A 643 -11.40 1.33 34.03
C GLY A 643 -12.62 0.41 33.94
N THR A 644 -13.82 0.94 33.71
CA THR A 644 -15.08 0.18 33.62
C THR A 644 -15.94 0.56 32.41
N SER A 645 -15.95 1.82 32.00
CA SER A 645 -16.80 2.36 30.96
C SER A 645 -16.05 3.34 30.06
N PHE A 646 -16.61 3.61 28.88
CA PHE A 646 -16.09 4.58 27.93
C PHE A 646 -16.94 5.84 27.92
N THR A 647 -16.29 7.00 27.78
CA THR A 647 -16.98 8.21 27.32
C THR A 647 -17.39 8.05 25.86
N PRO A 648 -18.40 8.79 25.38
CA PRO A 648 -18.67 8.87 23.95
C PRO A 648 -17.41 9.26 23.17
N SER A 649 -17.20 8.60 22.03
CA SER A 649 -16.06 8.88 21.16
C SER A 649 -16.18 10.27 20.52
N LYS A 650 -15.04 10.87 20.20
CA LYS A 650 -14.96 12.18 19.53
C LYS A 650 -13.98 12.10 18.39
N ARG A 651 -14.39 12.54 17.21
CA ARG A 651 -13.46 12.83 16.11
C ARG A 651 -12.64 14.07 16.46
N ILE A 652 -11.33 14.00 16.27
CA ILE A 652 -10.40 15.10 16.60
C ILE A 652 -9.67 15.68 15.40
N ASP A 653 -9.74 15.04 14.24
CA ASP A 653 -9.38 15.67 12.98
C ASP A 653 -10.57 16.51 12.46
N PRO A 654 -10.31 17.72 11.94
CA PRO A 654 -11.37 18.61 11.47
C PRO A 654 -12.03 18.02 10.22
N PRO A 655 -13.33 18.28 9.98
CA PRO A 655 -13.90 18.05 8.66
C PRO A 655 -13.09 18.81 7.61
N GLY A 656 -12.79 18.15 6.49
CA GLY A 656 -12.11 18.80 5.37
C GLY A 656 -12.85 20.07 4.91
N ALA A 657 -12.13 21.00 4.28
CA ALA A 657 -12.72 22.22 3.71
C ALA A 657 -13.78 21.94 2.63
N ALA A 658 -13.83 20.71 2.11
CA ALA A 658 -14.89 20.16 1.28
C ALA A 658 -15.43 18.87 1.93
N PRO A 659 -16.77 18.68 2.02
CA PRO A 659 -17.40 17.46 2.54
C PRO A 659 -16.98 16.17 1.83
N GLU A 660 -16.41 16.27 0.62
CA GLU A 660 -16.26 15.15 -0.33
C GLU A 660 -14.81 14.69 -0.53
N THR A 661 -13.83 15.31 0.16
CA THR A 661 -12.44 14.81 0.14
C THR A 661 -12.23 13.74 1.19
N GLU A 662 -12.10 12.49 0.75
CA GLU A 662 -11.73 11.35 1.59
C GLU A 662 -10.44 11.65 2.37
N ARG A 663 -10.51 11.59 3.70
CA ARG A 663 -9.36 11.78 4.59
C ARG A 663 -8.68 10.43 4.81
N LEU A 664 -7.35 10.41 4.68
CA LEU A 664 -6.56 9.19 4.80
C LEU A 664 -5.56 9.36 5.96
N ASN A 665 -6.06 9.38 7.21
CA ASN A 665 -5.16 9.39 8.36
C ASN A 665 -4.59 7.99 8.63
N GLY A 666 -3.41 7.95 9.25
CA GLY A 666 -2.70 6.72 9.56
C GLY A 666 -1.98 6.77 10.90
N GLU A 667 -1.86 5.61 11.55
CA GLU A 667 -1.01 5.40 12.73
C GLU A 667 -1.20 6.43 13.86
N PRO A 668 -2.41 6.57 14.43
CA PRO A 668 -2.61 7.43 15.58
C PRO A 668 -1.85 6.87 16.79
N GLU A 669 -1.12 7.73 17.48
CA GLU A 669 -0.42 7.43 18.74
C GLU A 669 -0.87 8.42 19.82
N ILE A 670 -1.01 7.95 21.06
CA ILE A 670 -1.51 8.75 22.18
C ILE A 670 -0.59 8.68 23.41
N ALA A 671 -0.35 9.83 24.03
CA ALA A 671 0.32 9.92 25.33
C ALA A 671 -0.49 10.80 26.29
N ALA A 672 -0.53 10.41 27.56
CA ALA A 672 -1.26 11.13 28.59
C ALA A 672 -0.55 11.09 29.94
N ASP A 673 -0.68 12.15 30.73
CA ASP A 673 -0.21 12.23 32.12
C ASP A 673 -1.36 12.53 33.12
N GLY A 674 -2.59 12.25 32.69
CA GLY A 674 -3.81 12.52 33.43
C GLY A 674 -4.48 13.81 33.00
N ALA A 675 -3.83 14.96 33.20
CA ALA A 675 -4.40 16.27 32.82
C ALA A 675 -4.15 16.61 31.35
N ARG A 676 -2.98 16.22 30.82
CA ARG A 676 -2.59 16.50 29.44
C ARG A 676 -2.74 15.23 28.62
N VAL A 677 -3.34 15.36 27.45
CA VAL A 677 -3.50 14.27 26.48
C VAL A 677 -3.06 14.80 25.12
N LEU A 678 -2.14 14.09 24.49
CA LEU A 678 -1.65 14.39 23.15
C LEU A 678 -1.96 13.21 22.24
N VAL A 679 -2.62 13.49 21.11
CA VAL A 679 -2.83 12.53 20.03
C VAL A 679 -2.10 13.02 18.79
N THR A 680 -1.36 12.15 18.13
CA THR A 680 -0.58 12.43 16.92
C THR A 680 -0.89 11.40 15.84
N TRP A 681 -0.88 11.79 14.57
CA TRP A 681 -1.15 10.87 13.45
C TRP A 681 -0.44 11.32 12.17
N SER A 682 -0.25 10.38 11.24
CA SER A 682 0.06 10.71 9.84
C SER A 682 -1.21 11.24 9.19
N ASP A 683 -1.21 12.50 8.76
CA ASP A 683 -2.29 13.14 8.01
C ASP A 683 -1.92 13.15 6.54
N LEU A 684 -2.78 12.58 5.70
CA LEU A 684 -2.69 12.73 4.26
C LEU A 684 -3.69 13.80 3.82
N ARG A 685 -3.15 15.00 3.59
CA ARG A 685 -3.95 16.21 3.46
C ARG A 685 -4.84 16.16 2.22
N GLY A 686 -6.16 16.07 2.43
CA GLY A 686 -7.26 16.23 1.47
C GLY A 686 -6.88 16.29 -0.01
N ARG A 687 -6.43 15.15 -0.57
CA ARG A 687 -6.07 15.00 -2.00
C ARG A 687 -4.93 15.93 -2.50
N ARG A 688 -3.87 16.17 -1.71
CA ARG A 688 -2.72 17.02 -2.08
C ARG A 688 -1.37 16.30 -2.20
N GLY A 689 -1.37 14.96 -2.14
CA GLY A 689 -0.21 14.14 -2.49
C GLY A 689 0.90 13.94 -1.46
N HIS A 690 0.91 14.73 -0.39
CA HIS A 690 1.95 14.63 0.64
C HIS A 690 1.35 14.40 2.01
N SER A 691 1.90 13.39 2.70
CA SER A 691 1.61 13.15 4.10
C SER A 691 2.41 14.10 4.98
N ASP A 692 1.79 14.51 6.09
CA ASP A 692 2.44 15.23 7.16
C ASP A 692 2.08 14.64 8.53
N VAL A 693 2.77 15.07 9.59
CA VAL A 693 2.45 14.72 10.97
C VAL A 693 1.60 15.82 11.60
N SER A 694 0.42 15.42 12.04
CA SER A 694 -0.54 16.27 12.75
C SER A 694 -0.70 15.84 14.20
N PHE A 695 -1.17 16.76 15.02
CA PHE A 695 -1.45 16.50 16.42
C PHE A 695 -2.59 17.38 16.97
N ALA A 696 -3.24 16.87 18.01
CA ALA A 696 -4.23 17.60 18.81
C ALA A 696 -3.90 17.44 20.29
N TRP A 697 -4.10 18.53 21.05
CA TRP A 697 -3.70 18.63 22.45
C TRP A 697 -4.91 18.92 23.34
N SER A 698 -4.98 18.25 24.49
CA SER A 698 -5.95 18.50 25.56
C SER A 698 -5.22 18.83 26.86
N THR A 699 -5.78 19.77 27.63
CA THR A 699 -5.30 20.16 28.97
C THR A 699 -6.33 19.91 30.08
N ASP A 700 -7.46 19.27 29.73
CA ASP A 700 -8.59 18.99 30.63
C ASP A 700 -8.84 17.47 30.80
N GLY A 701 -7.81 16.65 30.57
CA GLY A 701 -7.87 15.20 30.68
C GLY A 701 -8.64 14.53 29.56
N GLY A 702 -8.63 15.10 28.36
CA GLY A 702 -9.29 14.57 27.16
C GLY A 702 -10.77 14.90 27.08
N GLN A 703 -11.28 15.84 27.88
CA GLN A 703 -12.68 16.28 27.76
C GLN A 703 -12.88 17.13 26.52
N SER A 704 -11.92 17.98 26.18
CA SER A 704 -11.87 18.73 24.93
C SER A 704 -10.46 18.74 24.36
N PHE A 705 -10.38 18.82 23.03
CA PHE A 705 -9.13 18.97 22.30
C PHE A 705 -9.11 20.34 21.62
N GLY A 706 -7.93 20.97 21.62
CA GLY A 706 -7.68 22.13 20.78
C GLY A 706 -7.74 21.76 19.30
N ALA A 707 -7.69 22.77 18.44
CA ALA A 707 -7.63 22.56 17.00
C ALA A 707 -6.43 21.71 16.60
N LYS A 708 -6.60 20.89 15.54
CA LYS A 708 -5.51 20.22 14.85
C LYS A 708 -4.39 21.21 14.52
N LYS A 709 -3.16 20.81 14.81
CA LYS A 709 -1.92 21.50 14.43
C LYS A 709 -1.04 20.53 13.64
N ASP A 710 -0.18 21.09 12.80
CA ASP A 710 0.84 20.34 12.07
C ASP A 710 2.22 20.65 12.65
N VAL A 711 3.16 19.72 12.56
CA VAL A 711 4.54 19.97 12.96
C VAL A 711 5.11 21.11 12.09
N PRO A 712 5.89 22.07 12.64
CA PRO A 712 6.47 23.15 11.82
C PRO A 712 7.39 22.62 10.72
N GLY A 713 7.47 23.32 9.58
CA GLY A 713 8.40 22.99 8.49
C GLY A 713 7.99 21.85 7.55
N GLY A 714 6.74 21.40 7.62
CA GLY A 714 6.18 20.41 6.69
C GLY A 714 5.77 20.97 5.35
N VAL A 715 5.31 20.09 4.46
CA VAL A 715 4.85 20.44 3.12
C VAL A 715 3.76 21.50 3.23
N ALA A 716 4.04 22.76 2.86
CA ALA A 716 2.97 23.75 2.76
C ALA A 716 2.00 23.32 1.64
N SER A 717 0.74 23.75 1.71
CA SER A 717 -0.33 23.34 0.79
C SER A 717 -0.08 23.55 -0.70
N GLU A 718 0.99 24.25 -1.08
CA GLU A 718 1.31 24.56 -2.47
C GLU A 718 2.74 24.10 -2.78
N LEU A 719 2.82 23.13 -3.69
CA LEU A 719 4.03 22.71 -4.37
C LEU A 719 4.60 23.91 -5.13
N SER A 720 5.56 24.60 -4.54
CA SER A 720 6.40 25.52 -5.29
C SER A 720 7.83 25.43 -4.79
N ARG A 721 8.70 24.88 -5.63
CA ARG A 721 10.16 24.92 -5.44
C ARG A 721 10.78 26.31 -5.58
N SER A 722 9.99 27.36 -5.84
CA SER A 722 10.51 28.70 -6.09
C SER A 722 11.13 29.41 -4.87
N SER A 723 11.09 28.81 -3.66
CA SER A 723 11.56 29.44 -2.41
C SER A 723 12.75 28.74 -1.72
N GLY A 724 13.44 27.81 -2.38
CA GLY A 724 14.76 27.35 -1.92
C GLY A 724 14.76 26.35 -0.75
N GLY A 725 13.61 25.77 -0.39
CA GLY A 725 13.51 24.59 0.46
C GLY A 725 12.31 23.72 0.04
N THR A 726 12.56 22.46 -0.31
CA THR A 726 11.47 21.52 -0.60
C THR A 726 11.07 20.89 0.73
N ALA A 727 9.90 21.23 1.25
CA ALA A 727 9.34 20.49 2.36
C ALA A 727 8.95 19.09 1.86
N MET A 728 9.39 18.04 2.56
CA MET A 728 9.17 16.66 2.16
C MET A 728 8.15 15.97 3.06
N PRO A 729 7.52 14.86 2.62
CA PRO A 729 6.54 14.15 3.43
C PRO A 729 7.10 13.61 4.74
N ARG A 730 6.24 13.64 5.76
CA ARG A 730 6.53 13.19 7.13
C ARG A 730 5.41 12.30 7.61
N TYR A 731 5.73 11.27 8.37
CA TYR A 731 4.76 10.23 8.73
C TYR A 731 5.28 9.37 9.89
N ARG A 732 4.42 8.47 10.38
CA ARG A 732 4.70 7.53 11.49
C ARG A 732 5.19 8.23 12.75
N PRO A 733 4.36 9.12 13.32
CA PRO A 733 4.70 9.71 14.59
C PRO A 733 4.76 8.66 15.71
N ALA A 734 5.55 8.95 16.73
CA ALA A 734 5.45 8.35 18.05
C ALA A 734 5.67 9.44 19.10
N VAL A 735 5.06 9.28 20.27
CA VAL A 735 4.98 10.35 21.27
C VAL A 735 5.30 9.86 22.67
N ALA A 736 6.08 10.66 23.41
CA ALA A 736 6.29 10.47 24.84
C ALA A 736 6.01 11.77 25.60
N ILE A 737 5.18 11.71 26.64
CA ILE A 737 4.86 12.87 27.50
C ILE A 737 5.74 12.88 28.75
N GLY A 738 6.17 14.05 29.19
CA GLY A 738 6.96 14.25 30.41
C GLY A 738 6.64 15.57 31.10
N ALA A 739 7.21 15.82 32.28
CA ALA A 739 6.86 16.98 33.10
C ALA A 739 7.00 18.34 32.37
N SER A 740 7.98 18.47 31.46
CA SER A 740 8.25 19.70 30.70
C SER A 740 7.42 19.85 29.42
N GLY A 741 6.64 18.85 29.01
CA GLY A 741 5.98 18.87 27.70
C GLY A 741 5.85 17.47 27.10
N ALA A 742 5.99 17.37 25.78
CA ALA A 742 6.05 16.08 25.08
C ALA A 742 7.15 16.07 24.03
N ASP A 743 7.55 14.89 23.61
CA ASP A 743 8.44 14.66 22.48
C ASP A 743 7.70 13.89 21.42
N LEU A 744 7.65 14.47 20.23
CA LEU A 744 7.12 13.84 19.03
C LEU A 744 8.30 13.44 18.16
N VAL A 745 8.47 12.14 17.92
CA VAL A 745 9.45 11.62 16.95
C VAL A 745 8.71 11.13 15.72
N PHE A 746 9.31 11.27 14.54
CA PHE A 746 8.67 10.88 13.29
C PHE A 746 9.70 10.59 12.21
N GLN A 747 9.24 9.92 11.15
CA GLN A 747 10.01 9.74 9.94
C GLN A 747 9.81 10.95 9.02
N ASP A 748 10.91 11.47 8.48
CA ASP A 748 10.94 12.61 7.56
C ASP A 748 11.76 12.23 6.32
N LEU A 749 11.31 12.62 5.13
CA LEU A 749 12.02 12.35 3.88
C LEU A 749 13.04 13.45 3.51
N SER A 750 13.22 14.47 4.34
CA SER A 750 14.10 15.62 4.09
C SER A 750 15.59 15.30 4.34
N PRO A 751 16.52 15.77 3.47
CA PRO A 751 16.27 16.47 2.22
C PRO A 751 15.80 15.55 1.08
N ASP A 752 16.27 14.30 1.02
CA ASP A 752 15.98 13.36 -0.09
C ASP A 752 15.97 11.88 0.33
N LYS A 753 15.86 11.59 1.63
CA LYS A 753 15.84 10.23 2.17
C LYS A 753 15.10 10.14 3.49
N SER A 754 14.64 8.94 3.80
CA SER A 754 14.02 8.61 5.08
C SER A 754 15.03 8.77 6.24
N ALA A 755 14.66 9.61 7.20
CA ALA A 755 15.44 10.03 8.35
C ALA A 755 14.54 10.18 9.60
N ILE A 756 15.13 10.20 10.80
CA ILE A 756 14.38 10.27 12.05
C ILE A 756 14.53 11.67 12.65
N PHE A 757 13.40 12.31 12.96
CA PHE A 757 13.34 13.65 13.51
C PHE A 757 12.57 13.71 14.82
N ARG A 758 12.82 14.77 15.58
CA ARG A 758 12.10 15.12 16.81
C ARG A 758 11.60 16.55 16.74
N SER A 759 10.38 16.76 17.21
CA SER A 759 9.85 18.06 17.62
C SER A 759 9.48 18.01 19.10
N ALA A 760 10.00 18.96 19.90
CA ALA A 760 9.56 19.11 21.28
C ALA A 760 8.24 19.89 21.30
N LEU A 761 7.33 19.54 22.21
CA LEU A 761 6.10 20.28 22.47
C LEU A 761 6.14 20.85 23.88
N SER A 762 5.78 22.12 24.03
CA SER A 762 5.59 22.76 25.33
C SER A 762 4.42 22.11 26.10
N THR A 763 4.26 22.48 27.38
CA THR A 763 3.11 22.05 28.19
C THR A 763 1.76 22.55 27.67
N THR A 764 1.76 23.54 26.77
CA THR A 764 0.58 24.12 26.10
C THR A 764 0.42 23.64 24.66
N GLY A 765 1.25 22.70 24.19
CA GLY A 765 1.18 22.14 22.85
C GLY A 765 1.68 23.08 21.75
N GLU A 766 2.72 23.87 22.03
CA GLU A 766 3.50 24.61 21.02
C GLU A 766 4.70 23.76 20.59
N ALA A 767 4.82 23.51 19.28
CA ALA A 767 5.87 22.68 18.71
C ALA A 767 7.11 23.50 18.32
N SER A 768 8.29 22.99 18.66
CA SER A 768 9.57 23.54 18.19
C SER A 768 9.81 23.20 16.71
N PRO A 769 10.72 23.91 16.01
CA PRO A 769 11.27 23.41 14.76
C PRO A 769 11.85 22.00 14.94
N PRO A 770 11.64 21.07 13.99
CA PRO A 770 12.20 19.73 14.07
C PRO A 770 13.73 19.69 14.04
N VAL A 771 14.31 18.73 14.76
CA VAL A 771 15.74 18.43 14.76
C VAL A 771 15.96 16.97 14.37
N ARG A 772 17.01 16.71 13.57
CA ARG A 772 17.39 15.36 13.14
C ARG A 772 18.00 14.57 14.30
N LEU A 773 17.69 13.28 14.37
CA LEU A 773 18.14 12.37 15.43
C LEU A 773 19.10 11.28 14.96
N ASP A 774 18.97 10.85 13.71
CA ASP A 774 19.81 9.78 13.17
C ASP A 774 21.16 10.30 12.70
N ASP A 775 22.24 9.61 13.05
CA ASP A 775 23.62 9.98 12.74
C ASP A 775 24.08 9.49 11.36
N THR A 776 23.16 9.15 10.46
CA THR A 776 23.46 8.43 9.22
C THR A 776 23.78 9.31 8.01
N ALA A 777 23.91 10.62 8.24
CA ALA A 777 24.26 11.63 7.23
C ALA A 777 23.48 11.45 5.91
N ALA A 778 24.17 11.39 4.77
CA ALA A 778 23.57 11.18 3.45
C ALA A 778 23.62 9.71 2.98
N ALA A 779 23.77 8.74 3.89
CA ALA A 779 23.81 7.33 3.51
C ALA A 779 22.47 6.91 2.85
N PRO A 780 22.50 6.23 1.69
CA PRO A 780 21.31 5.83 0.92
C PRO A 780 20.63 4.60 1.55
N ILE A 781 20.13 4.78 2.76
CA ILE A 781 19.45 3.77 3.58
C ILE A 781 18.11 4.33 4.04
N SER A 782 17.21 3.44 4.45
CA SER A 782 15.90 3.83 5.00
C SER A 782 15.80 3.55 6.48
N LEU A 783 15.20 4.49 7.20
CA LEU A 783 15.02 4.47 8.64
C LEU A 783 13.51 4.55 8.94
N THR A 784 12.93 3.50 9.52
CA THR A 784 11.48 3.40 9.61
C THR A 784 10.99 3.06 11.01
N GLN A 785 9.70 3.31 11.25
CA GLN A 785 8.99 2.89 12.47
C GLN A 785 9.66 3.41 13.77
N PRO A 786 9.85 4.73 13.93
CA PRO A 786 10.40 5.27 15.17
C PRO A 786 9.44 5.02 16.35
N ARG A 787 10.00 4.76 17.53
CA ARG A 787 9.32 4.70 18.83
C ARG A 787 10.13 5.40 19.89
N VAL A 788 9.48 5.88 20.95
CA VAL A 788 10.10 6.75 21.94
C VAL A 788 9.58 6.49 23.35
N ALA A 789 10.50 6.51 24.32
CA ALA A 789 10.16 6.50 25.74
C ALA A 789 11.11 7.39 26.54
N ARG A 790 10.65 7.84 27.71
CA ARG A 790 11.45 8.61 28.66
C ARG A 790 12.08 7.71 29.71
N ALA A 791 13.40 7.62 29.71
CA ALA A 791 14.19 6.84 30.67
C ALA A 791 14.93 7.78 31.63
N GLY A 792 14.24 8.21 32.69
CA GLY A 792 14.75 9.25 33.59
C GLY A 792 14.71 10.63 32.93
N ALA A 793 15.83 11.35 32.97
CA ALA A 793 15.99 12.61 32.25
C ALA A 793 16.13 12.39 30.73
N ALA A 794 16.60 11.20 30.32
CA ALA A 794 16.91 10.93 28.92
C ALA A 794 15.68 10.55 28.10
N LEU A 795 15.72 10.90 26.81
CA LEU A 795 14.82 10.37 25.80
C LEU A 795 15.52 9.23 25.05
N LEU A 796 14.89 8.06 25.03
CA LEU A 796 15.34 6.91 24.27
C LEU A 796 14.45 6.75 23.04
N VAL A 797 15.05 6.83 21.85
CA VAL A 797 14.37 6.69 20.57
C VAL A 797 14.90 5.45 19.87
N VAL A 798 14.03 4.57 19.41
CA VAL A 798 14.39 3.36 18.66
C VAL A 798 13.75 3.37 17.27
N TRP A 799 14.40 2.78 16.27
CA TRP A 799 13.88 2.66 14.90
C TRP A 799 14.46 1.44 14.18
N SER A 800 13.85 1.08 13.06
CA SER A 800 14.37 0.07 12.13
C SER A 800 15.32 0.72 11.13
N ASP A 801 16.48 0.11 10.92
CA ASP A 801 17.59 0.64 10.12
C ASP A 801 18.12 -0.41 9.14
N GLU A 802 18.22 -0.07 7.86
CA GLU A 802 18.64 -1.01 6.80
C GLU A 802 20.14 -0.96 6.47
N ARG A 803 20.99 -0.23 7.22
CA ARG A 803 22.42 -0.05 6.87
C ARG A 803 23.21 -1.34 6.73
N THR A 804 22.76 -2.42 7.35
CA THR A 804 23.44 -3.72 7.30
C THR A 804 22.97 -4.63 6.16
N GLY A 805 22.07 -4.17 5.29
CA GLY A 805 21.41 -5.02 4.29
C GLY A 805 20.18 -5.76 4.84
N ALA A 806 20.19 -6.07 6.14
CA ALA A 806 19.01 -6.43 6.91
C ALA A 806 18.52 -5.23 7.73
N SER A 807 17.21 -5.21 7.97
CA SER A 807 16.57 -4.34 8.95
C SER A 807 17.00 -4.75 10.35
N ARG A 808 17.55 -3.80 11.10
CA ARG A 808 18.06 -3.95 12.46
C ARG A 808 17.47 -2.86 13.34
N ILE A 809 17.32 -3.13 14.64
CA ILE A 809 16.85 -2.10 15.57
C ILE A 809 18.04 -1.30 16.08
N TYR A 810 17.98 0.00 15.84
CA TYR A 810 18.92 0.97 16.37
C TYR A 810 18.24 1.88 17.39
N ALA A 811 19.03 2.37 18.34
CA ALA A 811 18.60 3.30 19.37
C ALA A 811 19.53 4.52 19.42
N SER A 812 18.96 5.67 19.75
CA SER A 812 19.70 6.88 20.14
C SER A 812 19.14 7.44 21.43
N ARG A 813 20.06 7.97 22.24
CA ARG A 813 19.79 8.58 23.54
C ARG A 813 20.04 10.08 23.45
N MET A 814 19.12 10.86 24.01
CA MET A 814 19.27 12.30 24.21
C MET A 814 19.14 12.66 25.68
N GLU A 815 19.95 13.61 26.14
CA GLU A 815 19.92 14.13 27.53
C GLU A 815 19.05 15.37 27.70
#